data_AF-A0A2V6TGR4-F1
#
_entry.id   AF-A0A2V6TGR4-F1
#
_cell.length_a   1.000
_cell.length_b   1.000
_cell.length_c   1.000
_cell.angle_alpha   90.00
_cell.angle_beta   90.00
_cell.angle_gamma   90.00
#
_symmetry.space_group_name_H-M   'P 1'
#
loop_
_entity.id
_entity.type
_entity.pdbx_description
1 polymer ?
#
loop_
_entity_poly.entity_id
_entity_poly.type
_entity_poly.pdbx_seq_one_letter_code
_entity_poly.pdbx_strand_id
1 'polypeptide(L)'
;MSGAVATIGTFDGVHRGHQAVLAEIARRAGARGLQSVLITFDRHPLEVVNPPAAPRLLTLPEEKRDILTGLGLDRVEMLPFTPELAGLAPEDFVRQVLRGRFGMQELVLGYDHGFGRGRAGDVALVRRLAQEDGFAVDVVDPVRDDGRPISSSLIRTAVAHGDLAAAERWLGRRYALTGVVERGAGRGRTIGIPTINLAPPDPRKLLPPDGVYAVWVDVGERETGSGKRYGGMMNQGPRPTFGVTARALEIHLFDFAGELYGEPVKVEWVRRLRDVQPFPSRDAMRTIRSRLITIGILLALSIWALIPTSSTQRVRDAGTGRMKDTSVRRIPINLGLDLQGGIHLALEVDQSKGPIPDCADAIQRAERVVRSRIDEFGVTEPVVQIVGRCRLIVEVAGEKDPARAKSIIQRTAFLEFRITDMKNLFRDAVPEIDKALRRAGVKTPGQAATNVAQLFGSHTTKREKKKEKEKAKQAQPDTSELNQPGPLSSLLYQGGLPGEFLVPEEQVPAAESLLARPEVQRLIPRGFELKWGTDVQSRGARAFRALYVVEDRPIITGEELEKATARRDQMTNQSVVDFVLSRRGGRIFERETGRRVNDYMAIILDGRVQGQPPVIKSQIGQRGQIELGNRPLQDAQDLALVLR
;
A
#
# COMPACT_ATOMS: atom_id res chain seq x y z
N MET A 1 -8.55 22.04 35.91
CA MET A 1 -9.20 21.47 34.70
C MET A 1 -10.42 20.71 35.16
N SER A 2 -11.56 20.87 34.49
CA SER A 2 -12.71 19.96 34.64
C SER A 2 -12.26 18.54 34.32
N GLY A 3 -12.64 17.56 35.15
CA GLY A 3 -12.32 16.16 34.89
C GLY A 3 -12.97 15.65 33.60
N ALA A 4 -12.34 14.66 32.97
CA ALA A 4 -12.81 14.09 31.71
C ALA A 4 -12.98 12.58 31.77
N VAL A 5 -14.04 12.09 31.13
CA VAL A 5 -14.13 10.69 30.67
C VAL A 5 -13.57 10.67 29.25
N ALA A 6 -12.43 10.02 29.09
CA ALA A 6 -11.70 10.03 27.84
C ALA A 6 -11.69 8.66 27.15
N THR A 7 -11.56 8.68 25.83
CA THR A 7 -11.14 7.53 25.04
C THR A 7 -9.99 7.92 24.12
N ILE A 8 -9.20 6.95 23.68
CA ILE A 8 -8.10 7.18 22.75
C ILE A 8 -8.01 6.12 21.65
N GLY A 9 -7.70 6.55 20.44
CA GLY A 9 -7.43 5.65 19.32
C GLY A 9 -7.28 6.34 17.97
N THR A 10 -7.07 5.55 16.92
CA THR A 10 -6.99 6.06 15.54
C THR A 10 -8.35 6.49 15.00
N PHE A 11 -9.43 5.84 15.43
CA PHE A 11 -10.82 6.10 15.03
C PHE A 11 -11.02 6.18 13.51
N ASP A 12 -10.20 5.45 12.72
CA ASP A 12 -10.30 5.48 11.26
C ASP A 12 -11.63 4.87 10.80
N GLY A 13 -12.38 5.62 9.99
CA GLY A 13 -13.72 5.27 9.55
C GLY A 13 -14.82 5.56 10.57
N VAL A 14 -14.54 5.85 11.85
CA VAL A 14 -15.55 6.14 12.89
C VAL A 14 -16.78 5.20 12.77
N HIS A 15 -16.52 3.89 12.75
CA HIS A 15 -17.54 2.88 12.50
C HIS A 15 -18.46 2.64 13.71
N ARG A 16 -19.48 1.78 13.58
CA ARG A 16 -20.45 1.53 14.68
C ARG A 16 -19.80 1.07 15.98
N GLY A 17 -18.73 0.27 15.89
CA GLY A 17 -17.88 -0.05 17.06
C GLY A 17 -17.29 1.19 17.75
N HIS A 18 -16.70 2.13 17.00
CA HIS A 18 -16.23 3.41 17.54
C HIS A 18 -17.39 4.24 18.11
N GLN A 19 -18.51 4.32 17.40
CA GLN A 19 -19.68 5.09 17.85
C GLN A 19 -20.24 4.56 19.18
N ALA A 20 -20.20 3.25 19.43
CA ALA A 20 -20.60 2.67 20.71
C ALA A 20 -19.68 3.11 21.87
N VAL A 21 -18.35 3.13 21.64
CA VAL A 21 -17.39 3.66 22.62
C VAL A 21 -17.64 5.15 22.89
N LEU A 22 -17.88 5.93 21.83
CA LEU A 22 -18.14 7.37 21.93
C LEU A 22 -19.47 7.69 22.65
N ALA A 23 -20.51 6.91 22.39
CA ALA A 23 -21.78 7.02 23.11
C ALA A 23 -21.61 6.66 24.60
N GLU A 24 -20.79 5.66 24.92
CA GLU A 24 -20.55 5.24 26.30
C GLU A 24 -19.77 6.28 27.10
N ILE A 25 -18.73 6.91 26.51
CA ILE A 25 -18.04 8.02 27.20
C ILE A 25 -18.96 9.23 27.41
N ALA A 26 -19.81 9.56 26.45
CA ALA A 26 -20.77 10.66 26.58
C ALA A 26 -21.77 10.39 27.71
N ARG A 27 -22.31 9.16 27.77
CA ARG A 27 -23.22 8.73 28.84
C ARG A 27 -22.58 8.81 30.21
N ARG A 28 -21.33 8.34 30.36
CA ARG A 28 -20.59 8.36 31.64
C ARG A 28 -20.20 9.76 32.08
N ALA A 29 -19.72 10.57 31.13
CA ALA A 29 -19.38 11.96 31.35
C ALA A 29 -20.61 12.71 31.91
N GLY A 30 -21.76 12.59 31.25
CA GLY A 30 -23.02 13.18 31.71
C GLY A 30 -23.44 12.69 33.11
N ALA A 31 -23.36 11.39 33.38
CA ALA A 31 -23.72 10.81 34.68
C ALA A 31 -22.82 11.30 35.84
N ARG A 32 -21.59 11.74 35.54
CA ARG A 32 -20.60 12.17 36.53
C ARG A 32 -20.36 13.68 36.53
N GLY A 33 -21.05 14.44 35.67
CA GLY A 33 -20.80 15.88 35.48
C GLY A 33 -19.39 16.19 34.96
N LEU A 34 -18.79 15.25 34.21
CA LEU A 34 -17.46 15.37 33.59
C LEU A 34 -17.61 15.69 32.09
N GLN A 35 -16.52 16.06 31.43
CA GLN A 35 -16.51 16.23 29.96
C GLN A 35 -16.23 14.91 29.25
N SER A 36 -16.93 14.65 28.14
CA SER A 36 -16.64 13.56 27.21
C SER A 36 -15.56 13.99 26.22
N VAL A 37 -14.43 13.28 26.24
CA VAL A 37 -13.24 13.66 25.44
C VAL A 37 -12.81 12.50 24.55
N LEU A 38 -12.88 12.69 23.24
CA LEU A 38 -12.19 11.82 22.30
C LEU A 38 -10.80 12.36 22.02
N ILE A 39 -9.78 11.54 22.25
CA ILE A 39 -8.40 11.80 21.85
C ILE A 39 -8.10 10.93 20.63
N THR A 40 -7.86 11.56 19.49
CA THR A 40 -7.48 10.86 18.25
C THR A 40 -6.27 11.50 17.61
N PHE A 41 -5.82 10.95 16.49
CA PHE A 41 -4.58 11.35 15.82
C PHE A 41 -4.87 12.00 14.47
N ASP A 42 -4.05 12.99 14.12
CA ASP A 42 -4.05 13.66 12.82
C ASP A 42 -3.51 12.79 11.67
N ARG A 43 -2.68 11.81 12.02
CA ARG A 43 -2.10 10.82 11.14
C ARG A 43 -2.30 9.43 11.72
N HIS A 44 -2.37 8.42 10.87
CA HIS A 44 -2.35 7.05 11.36
C HIS A 44 -0.98 6.76 11.99
N PRO A 45 -0.89 6.12 13.17
CA PRO A 45 0.39 5.85 13.84
C PRO A 45 1.44 5.17 12.95
N LEU A 46 1.00 4.21 12.12
CA LEU A 46 1.86 3.54 11.13
C LEU A 46 2.44 4.49 10.07
N GLU A 47 1.79 5.60 9.72
CA GLU A 47 2.39 6.60 8.82
C GLU A 47 3.68 7.21 9.39
N VAL A 48 3.90 7.09 10.70
CA VAL A 48 5.06 7.66 11.40
C VAL A 48 6.04 6.58 11.83
N VAL A 49 5.54 5.47 12.39
CA VAL A 49 6.42 4.41 12.92
C VAL A 49 6.85 3.40 11.86
N ASN A 50 6.04 3.18 10.82
CA ASN A 50 6.35 2.25 9.73
C ASN A 50 5.58 2.65 8.45
N PRO A 51 5.99 3.74 7.78
CA PRO A 51 5.24 4.30 6.65
C PRO A 51 4.89 3.30 5.53
N PRO A 52 5.77 2.35 5.15
CA PRO A 52 5.44 1.33 4.16
C PRO A 52 4.28 0.39 4.56
N ALA A 53 4.03 0.21 5.85
CA ALA A 53 2.94 -0.62 6.37
C ALA A 53 1.67 0.17 6.71
N ALA A 54 1.65 1.49 6.45
CA ALA A 54 0.50 2.32 6.76
C ALA A 54 -0.69 1.98 5.84
N PRO A 55 -1.88 1.69 6.40
CA PRO A 55 -3.06 1.42 5.57
C PRO A 55 -3.53 2.70 4.90
N ARG A 56 -4.22 2.56 3.76
CA ARG A 56 -5.06 3.64 3.21
C ARG A 56 -6.17 3.98 4.21
N LEU A 57 -6.46 5.25 4.39
CA LEU A 57 -7.42 5.78 5.37
C LEU A 57 -8.86 5.66 4.86
N LEU A 58 -9.76 5.17 5.72
CA LEU A 58 -11.21 5.23 5.46
C LEU A 58 -11.74 6.67 5.55
N THR A 59 -11.16 7.47 6.43
CA THR A 59 -11.53 8.88 6.63
C THR A 59 -10.28 9.74 6.75
N LEU A 60 -10.19 10.79 5.93
CA LEU A 60 -9.21 11.86 6.09
C LEU A 60 -9.51 12.68 7.35
N PRO A 61 -8.54 13.45 7.87
CA PRO A 61 -8.73 14.20 9.12
C PRO A 61 -9.93 15.16 9.09
N GLU A 62 -10.17 15.83 7.97
CA GLU A 62 -11.30 16.76 7.75
C GLU A 62 -12.62 15.99 7.79
N GLU A 63 -12.72 14.90 7.03
CA GLU A 63 -13.90 14.02 7.01
C GLU A 63 -14.18 13.43 8.40
N LYS A 64 -13.13 13.04 9.12
CA LYS A 64 -13.22 12.49 10.48
C LYS A 64 -13.81 13.52 11.43
N ARG A 65 -13.34 14.78 11.37
CA ARG A 65 -13.91 15.88 12.16
C ARG A 65 -15.40 16.05 11.88
N ASP A 66 -15.79 16.11 10.61
CA ASP A 66 -17.19 16.28 10.22
C ASP A 66 -18.10 15.17 10.78
N ILE A 67 -17.61 13.92 10.76
CA ILE A 67 -18.35 12.77 11.31
C ILE A 67 -18.46 12.88 12.83
N LEU A 68 -17.37 13.28 13.51
CA LEU A 68 -17.32 13.35 14.96
C LEU A 68 -18.17 14.49 15.54
N THR A 69 -18.27 15.63 14.84
CA THR A 69 -19.14 16.76 15.23
C THR A 69 -20.60 16.32 15.39
N GLY A 70 -21.06 15.37 14.56
CA GLY A 70 -22.43 14.83 14.63
C GLY A 70 -22.71 13.86 15.78
N LEU A 71 -21.70 13.49 16.59
CA LEU A 71 -21.84 12.47 17.64
C LEU A 71 -22.05 13.04 19.05
N GLY A 72 -22.10 14.36 19.21
CA GLY A 72 -22.46 15.01 20.48
C GLY A 72 -21.43 14.86 21.60
N LEU A 73 -20.13 14.80 21.26
CA LEU A 73 -19.04 14.84 22.24
C LEU A 73 -18.77 16.28 22.69
N ASP A 74 -18.36 16.46 23.94
CA ASP A 74 -17.99 17.79 24.46
C ASP A 74 -16.67 18.29 23.87
N ARG A 75 -15.72 17.38 23.63
CA ARG A 75 -14.39 17.70 23.10
C ARG A 75 -13.83 16.59 22.21
N VAL A 76 -13.31 16.99 21.05
CA VAL A 76 -12.55 16.12 20.14
C VAL A 76 -11.16 16.71 19.96
N GLU A 77 -10.15 15.97 20.42
CA GLU A 77 -8.75 16.38 20.41
C GLU A 77 -8.01 15.61 19.31
N MET A 78 -7.55 16.32 18.29
CA MET A 78 -6.75 15.75 17.21
C MET A 78 -5.27 16.00 17.50
N LEU A 79 -4.65 15.04 18.17
CA LEU A 79 -3.23 15.08 18.53
C LEU A 79 -2.34 14.89 17.30
N PRO A 80 -1.31 15.74 17.12
CA PRO A 80 -0.20 15.45 16.23
C PRO A 80 0.51 14.16 16.65
N PHE A 81 0.47 13.13 15.81
CA PHE A 81 1.23 11.91 16.07
C PHE A 81 2.66 12.10 15.56
N THR A 82 3.60 12.40 16.45
CA THR A 82 5.01 12.67 16.11
C THR A 82 5.93 11.52 16.56
N PRO A 83 7.16 11.41 16.03
CA PRO A 83 8.14 10.44 16.52
C PRO A 83 8.38 10.54 18.04
N GLU A 84 8.33 11.75 18.61
CA GLU A 84 8.47 11.98 20.04
C GLU A 84 7.30 11.36 20.82
N LEU A 85 6.06 11.58 20.35
CA LEU A 85 4.87 10.95 20.94
C LEU A 85 4.92 9.42 20.82
N ALA A 86 5.37 8.90 19.69
CA ALA A 86 5.52 7.47 19.43
C ALA A 86 6.61 6.81 20.29
N GLY A 87 7.60 7.58 20.74
CA GLY A 87 8.69 7.13 21.58
C GLY A 87 8.35 7.03 23.07
N LEU A 88 7.23 7.62 23.52
CA LEU A 88 6.84 7.63 24.93
C LEU A 88 6.56 6.21 25.46
N ALA A 89 7.02 5.96 26.67
CA ALA A 89 6.61 4.79 27.43
C ALA A 89 5.09 4.85 27.71
N PRO A 90 4.37 3.71 27.74
CA PRO A 90 2.93 3.71 27.98
C PRO A 90 2.52 4.39 29.30
N GLU A 91 3.32 4.25 30.36
CA GLU A 91 3.10 4.89 31.67
C GLU A 91 3.18 6.41 31.59
N ASP A 92 4.21 6.93 30.91
CA ASP A 92 4.39 8.37 30.69
C ASP A 92 3.26 8.92 29.82
N PHE A 93 2.83 8.16 28.82
CA PHE A 93 1.71 8.54 27.98
C PHE A 93 0.42 8.71 28.80
N VAL A 94 0.10 7.77 29.70
CA VAL A 94 -1.08 7.87 30.57
C VAL A 94 -0.96 9.06 31.52
N ARG A 95 0.17 9.20 32.24
CA ARG A 95 0.33 10.22 33.27
C ARG A 95 0.47 11.63 32.71
N GLN A 96 1.35 11.82 31.73
CA GLN A 96 1.69 13.13 31.20
C GLN A 96 0.65 13.62 30.19
N VAL A 97 0.20 12.74 29.29
CA VAL A 97 -0.72 13.11 28.20
C VAL A 97 -2.17 12.99 28.64
N LEU A 98 -2.65 11.79 28.96
CA LEU A 98 -4.07 11.59 29.25
C LEU A 98 -4.51 12.33 30.52
N ARG A 99 -3.78 12.17 31.62
CA ARG A 99 -4.12 12.84 32.88
C ARG A 99 -3.63 14.28 32.93
N GLY A 100 -2.34 14.51 32.69
CA GLY A 100 -1.71 15.82 32.83
C GLY A 100 -2.25 16.87 31.85
N ARG A 101 -2.34 16.53 30.55
CA ARG A 101 -2.80 17.48 29.51
C ARG A 101 -4.31 17.51 29.37
N PHE A 102 -4.98 16.35 29.43
CA PHE A 102 -6.41 16.26 29.12
C PHE A 102 -7.34 16.16 30.32
N GLY A 103 -6.81 16.07 31.54
CA GLY A 103 -7.61 15.99 32.76
C GLY A 103 -8.40 14.69 32.90
N MET A 104 -7.92 13.59 32.30
CA MET A 104 -8.60 12.30 32.33
C MET A 104 -8.74 11.77 33.77
N GLN A 105 -9.98 11.45 34.14
CA GLN A 105 -10.37 10.81 35.41
C GLN A 105 -10.97 9.42 35.20
N GLU A 106 -11.47 9.15 33.99
CA GLU A 106 -11.91 7.82 33.56
C GLU A 106 -11.46 7.58 32.13
N LEU A 107 -10.90 6.40 31.86
CA LEU A 107 -10.46 5.96 30.54
C LEU A 107 -11.34 4.81 30.06
N VAL A 108 -12.04 5.00 28.96
CA VAL A 108 -12.87 3.97 28.33
C VAL A 108 -12.20 3.50 27.04
N LEU A 109 -11.95 2.20 26.97
CA LEU A 109 -11.25 1.53 25.87
C LEU A 109 -12.23 0.56 25.18
N GLY A 110 -12.22 0.45 23.86
CA GLY A 110 -12.72 -0.75 23.16
C GLY A 110 -11.84 -2.00 23.38
N TYR A 111 -12.33 -3.16 22.93
CA TYR A 111 -11.71 -4.44 23.22
C TYR A 111 -10.30 -4.68 22.59
N ASP A 112 -9.97 -3.97 21.50
CA ASP A 112 -8.73 -4.19 20.71
C ASP A 112 -7.78 -2.97 20.74
N HIS A 113 -7.55 -2.39 21.92
CA HIS A 113 -6.61 -1.29 22.08
C HIS A 113 -5.21 -1.74 22.50
N GLY A 114 -4.22 -1.08 21.90
CA GLY A 114 -2.89 -0.96 22.47
C GLY A 114 -2.30 0.43 22.19
N PHE A 115 -1.47 0.92 23.10
CA PHE A 115 -0.88 2.25 23.04
C PHE A 115 0.56 2.25 23.61
N GLY A 116 1.28 3.37 23.45
CA GLY A 116 2.69 3.50 23.83
C GLY A 116 3.66 2.79 22.87
N ARG A 117 4.97 2.99 23.08
CA ARG A 117 6.03 2.49 22.20
C ARG A 117 5.85 1.00 21.89
N GLY A 118 5.75 0.67 20.59
CA GLY A 118 5.60 -0.72 20.11
C GLY A 118 4.25 -1.38 20.44
N ARG A 119 3.20 -0.61 20.79
CA ARG A 119 1.89 -1.13 21.22
C ARG A 119 2.00 -2.01 22.49
N ALA A 120 3.00 -1.73 23.34
CA ALA A 120 3.28 -2.48 24.56
C ALA A 120 2.28 -2.22 25.70
N GLY A 121 1.54 -1.10 25.66
CA GLY A 121 0.49 -0.80 26.62
C GLY A 121 -0.77 -1.61 26.32
N ASP A 122 -1.12 -2.51 27.22
CA ASP A 122 -2.32 -3.34 27.18
C ASP A 122 -3.32 -2.94 28.28
N VAL A 123 -4.49 -3.59 28.30
CA VAL A 123 -5.53 -3.34 29.32
C VAL A 123 -5.04 -3.66 30.73
N ALA A 124 -4.15 -4.64 30.89
CA ALA A 124 -3.61 -5.02 32.20
C ALA A 124 -2.75 -3.89 32.79
N LEU A 125 -1.90 -3.27 31.97
CA LEU A 125 -1.11 -2.10 32.34
C LEU A 125 -2.01 -0.93 32.76
N VAL A 126 -3.04 -0.63 31.98
CA VAL A 126 -3.96 0.48 32.31
C VAL A 126 -4.67 0.22 33.64
N ARG A 127 -5.12 -1.02 33.89
CA ARG A 127 -5.77 -1.39 35.15
C ARG A 127 -4.84 -1.25 36.34
N ARG A 128 -3.56 -1.59 36.18
CA ARG A 128 -2.54 -1.36 37.22
C ARG A 128 -2.36 0.13 37.48
N LEU A 129 -2.16 0.94 36.44
CA LEU A 129 -2.01 2.40 36.56
C LEU A 129 -3.27 3.05 37.15
N ALA A 130 -4.46 2.54 36.83
CA ALA A 130 -5.73 3.01 37.38
C ALA A 130 -5.78 2.87 38.91
N GLN A 131 -5.28 1.75 39.43
CA GLN A 131 -5.16 1.50 40.87
C GLN A 131 -4.08 2.36 41.53
N GLU A 132 -2.90 2.48 40.90
CA GLU A 132 -1.77 3.26 41.42
C GLU A 132 -2.04 4.77 41.43
N ASP A 133 -2.60 5.28 40.34
CA ASP A 133 -2.67 6.70 40.05
C ASP A 133 -4.07 7.30 40.37
N GLY A 134 -5.06 6.46 40.68
CA GLY A 134 -6.40 6.88 41.11
C GLY A 134 -7.28 7.41 39.96
N PHE A 135 -7.50 6.59 38.93
CA PHE A 135 -8.48 6.88 37.87
C PHE A 135 -9.32 5.62 37.55
N ALA A 136 -10.48 5.78 36.93
CA ALA A 136 -11.33 4.65 36.54
C ALA A 136 -10.96 4.15 35.14
N VAL A 137 -11.02 2.84 34.91
CA VAL A 137 -10.86 2.27 33.56
C VAL A 137 -12.00 1.31 33.27
N ASP A 138 -12.51 1.33 32.05
CA ASP A 138 -13.45 0.32 31.57
C ASP A 138 -13.19 -0.08 30.11
N VAL A 139 -13.64 -1.29 29.77
CA VAL A 139 -13.52 -1.86 28.43
C VAL A 139 -14.90 -2.13 27.85
N VAL A 140 -15.20 -1.52 26.71
CA VAL A 140 -16.45 -1.70 25.97
C VAL A 140 -16.31 -2.89 25.04
N ASP A 141 -17.31 -3.79 25.11
CA ASP A 141 -17.40 -4.95 24.24
C ASP A 141 -17.49 -4.55 22.75
N PRO A 142 -16.95 -5.39 21.84
CA PRO A 142 -17.05 -5.10 20.42
C PRO A 142 -18.50 -5.15 19.93
N VAL A 143 -18.90 -4.16 19.14
CA VAL A 143 -20.11 -4.27 18.33
C VAL A 143 -19.89 -5.33 17.25
N ARG A 144 -20.81 -6.29 17.17
CA ARG A 144 -20.75 -7.41 16.24
C ARG A 144 -21.84 -7.33 15.18
N ASP A 145 -21.52 -7.80 13.98
CA ASP A 145 -22.45 -8.04 12.87
C ASP A 145 -22.26 -9.50 12.45
N ASP A 146 -23.34 -10.29 12.45
CA ASP A 146 -23.31 -11.75 12.23
C ASP A 146 -22.22 -12.47 13.05
N GLY A 147 -22.10 -12.09 14.34
CA GLY A 147 -21.13 -12.66 15.27
C GLY A 147 -19.68 -12.20 15.09
N ARG A 148 -19.37 -11.42 14.05
CA ARG A 148 -18.01 -10.89 13.77
C ARG A 148 -17.84 -9.46 14.31
N PRO A 149 -16.74 -9.14 15.02
CA PRO A 149 -16.46 -7.76 15.46
C PRO A 149 -16.30 -6.80 14.28
N ILE A 150 -16.97 -5.65 14.34
CA ILE A 150 -16.80 -4.58 13.37
C ILE A 150 -15.46 -3.88 13.60
N SER A 151 -14.62 -3.79 12.56
CA SER A 151 -13.31 -3.13 12.62
C SER A 151 -12.99 -2.31 11.37
N SER A 152 -12.06 -1.36 11.47
CA SER A 152 -11.57 -0.60 10.30
C SER A 152 -10.94 -1.51 9.24
N SER A 153 -10.28 -2.62 9.63
CA SER A 153 -9.73 -3.58 8.68
C SER A 153 -10.80 -4.24 7.84
N LEU A 154 -11.87 -4.71 8.49
CA LEU A 154 -13.02 -5.32 7.81
C LEU A 154 -13.69 -4.35 6.83
N ILE A 155 -13.84 -3.08 7.22
CA ILE A 155 -14.45 -2.05 6.38
C ILE A 155 -13.54 -1.68 5.20
N ARG A 156 -12.23 -1.55 5.42
CA ARG A 156 -11.26 -1.32 4.34
C ARG A 156 -11.39 -2.41 3.27
N THR A 157 -11.49 -3.66 3.70
CA THR A 157 -11.68 -4.78 2.78
C THR A 157 -12.98 -4.69 1.98
N ALA A 158 -14.11 -4.38 2.63
CA ALA A 158 -15.37 -4.18 1.91
C ALA A 158 -15.28 -3.03 0.88
N VAL A 159 -14.69 -1.89 1.26
CA VAL A 159 -14.52 -0.75 0.36
C VAL A 159 -13.61 -1.11 -0.82
N ALA A 160 -12.47 -1.76 -0.58
CA ALA A 160 -11.52 -2.15 -1.60
C ALA A 160 -12.09 -3.16 -2.61
N HIS A 161 -13.00 -4.03 -2.18
CA HIS A 161 -13.73 -4.96 -3.04
C HIS A 161 -14.97 -4.35 -3.71
N GLY A 162 -15.32 -3.10 -3.36
CA GLY A 162 -16.52 -2.44 -3.87
C GLY A 162 -17.83 -2.88 -3.22
N ASP A 163 -17.79 -3.61 -2.10
CA ASP A 163 -18.95 -3.93 -1.27
C ASP A 163 -19.31 -2.72 -0.37
N LEU A 164 -19.85 -1.70 -1.03
CA LEU A 164 -20.28 -0.46 -0.39
C LEU A 164 -21.47 -0.67 0.56
N ALA A 165 -22.26 -1.73 0.37
CA ALA A 165 -23.41 -2.02 1.21
C ALA A 165 -22.97 -2.56 2.57
N ALA A 166 -22.00 -3.50 2.60
CA ALA A 166 -21.41 -3.94 3.85
C ALA A 166 -20.68 -2.79 4.57
N ALA A 167 -19.92 -1.97 3.81
CA ALA A 167 -19.28 -0.79 4.37
C ALA A 167 -20.30 0.17 5.01
N GLU A 168 -21.43 0.48 4.34
CA GLU A 168 -22.49 1.32 4.88
C GLU A 168 -23.09 0.74 6.17
N ARG A 169 -23.37 -0.57 6.20
CA ARG A 169 -23.92 -1.26 7.37
C ARG A 169 -23.00 -1.16 8.59
N TRP A 170 -21.69 -1.32 8.40
CA TRP A 170 -20.70 -1.27 9.49
C TRP A 170 -20.29 0.15 9.89
N LEU A 171 -20.29 1.10 8.95
CA LEU A 171 -20.04 2.51 9.22
C LEU A 171 -21.25 3.20 9.85
N GLY A 172 -22.47 2.68 9.64
CA GLY A 172 -23.73 3.33 10.00
C GLY A 172 -24.07 4.53 9.12
N ARG A 173 -23.35 4.71 8.01
CA ARG A 173 -23.49 5.80 7.05
C ARG A 173 -22.88 5.40 5.71
N ARG A 174 -23.29 6.06 4.63
CA ARG A 174 -22.66 5.87 3.31
C ARG A 174 -21.18 6.21 3.34
N TYR A 175 -20.39 5.43 2.60
CA TYR A 175 -19.00 5.78 2.38
C TYR A 175 -18.93 7.08 1.57
N ALA A 176 -18.03 7.98 1.96
CA ALA A 176 -17.98 9.32 1.41
C ALA A 176 -16.55 9.84 1.27
N LEU A 177 -16.37 10.81 0.38
CA LEU A 177 -15.18 11.63 0.28
C LEU A 177 -15.54 13.12 0.28
N THR A 178 -14.63 13.96 0.75
CA THR A 178 -14.69 15.41 0.51
C THR A 178 -13.66 15.79 -0.55
N GLY A 179 -14.06 16.55 -1.56
CA GLY A 179 -13.19 16.97 -2.65
C GLY A 179 -13.52 18.38 -3.14
N VAL A 180 -12.55 19.04 -3.77
CA VAL A 180 -12.73 20.37 -4.37
C VAL A 180 -13.01 20.21 -5.86
N VAL A 181 -14.00 20.94 -6.38
CA VAL A 181 -14.32 20.91 -7.80
C VAL A 181 -13.30 21.72 -8.61
N GLU A 182 -12.67 21.09 -9.58
CA GLU A 182 -11.71 21.68 -10.50
C GLU A 182 -12.24 21.80 -11.93
N ARG A 183 -11.59 22.66 -12.72
CA ARG A 183 -11.83 22.76 -14.16
C ARG A 183 -11.30 21.50 -14.86
N GLY A 184 -12.21 20.67 -15.35
CA GLY A 184 -11.89 19.52 -16.19
C GLY A 184 -11.48 19.89 -17.63
N ALA A 185 -11.22 18.88 -18.45
CA ALA A 185 -10.82 19.04 -19.86
C ALA A 185 -11.92 19.59 -20.81
N GLY A 186 -13.07 20.00 -20.28
CA GLY A 186 -14.17 20.62 -21.04
C GLY A 186 -14.92 19.68 -22.01
N ARG A 187 -14.63 18.37 -22.03
CA ARG A 187 -15.16 17.42 -23.03
C ARG A 187 -16.68 17.17 -22.91
N GLY A 188 -17.25 17.21 -21.70
CA GLY A 188 -18.69 17.02 -21.46
C GLY A 188 -19.57 18.15 -22.00
N ARG A 189 -19.09 19.40 -21.96
CA ARG A 189 -19.77 20.57 -22.56
C ARG A 189 -20.02 20.40 -24.05
N THR A 190 -19.14 19.70 -24.76
CA THR A 190 -19.26 19.42 -26.19
C THR A 190 -20.26 18.30 -26.53
N ILE A 191 -20.89 17.65 -25.53
CA ILE A 191 -21.94 16.62 -25.69
C ILE A 191 -23.27 17.07 -25.03
N GLY A 192 -23.28 18.22 -24.35
CA GLY A 192 -24.47 18.73 -23.65
C GLY A 192 -24.71 18.13 -22.26
N ILE A 193 -23.72 17.44 -21.67
CA ILE A 193 -23.81 16.83 -20.34
C ILE A 193 -22.82 17.57 -19.42
N PRO A 194 -23.27 18.47 -18.53
CA PRO A 194 -22.38 19.16 -17.61
C PRO A 194 -21.82 18.18 -16.56
N THR A 195 -20.49 18.10 -16.46
CA THR A 195 -19.78 17.32 -15.46
C THR A 195 -18.92 18.21 -14.58
N ILE A 196 -18.91 17.93 -13.28
CA ILE A 196 -17.91 18.44 -12.34
C ILE A 196 -16.75 17.46 -12.28
N ASN A 197 -15.53 17.97 -12.13
CA ASN A 197 -14.35 17.14 -11.94
C ASN A 197 -13.82 17.46 -10.55
N LEU A 198 -13.48 16.45 -9.75
CA LEU A 198 -12.81 16.70 -8.47
C LEU A 198 -11.30 16.75 -8.66
N ALA A 199 -10.64 17.57 -7.84
CA ALA A 199 -9.20 17.50 -7.65
C ALA A 199 -8.79 16.06 -7.32
N PRO A 200 -7.59 15.61 -7.75
CA PRO A 200 -7.07 14.31 -7.37
C PRO A 200 -7.15 14.12 -5.84
N PRO A 201 -7.83 13.07 -5.35
CA PRO A 201 -7.98 12.86 -3.92
C PRO A 201 -6.62 12.61 -3.27
N ASP A 202 -6.50 12.93 -1.98
CA ASP A 202 -5.31 12.61 -1.19
C ASP A 202 -4.97 11.12 -1.38
N PRO A 203 -3.73 10.77 -1.76
CA PRO A 203 -3.37 9.39 -2.02
C PRO A 203 -3.64 8.50 -0.80
N ARG A 204 -3.56 9.00 0.43
CA ARG A 204 -3.83 8.22 1.63
C ARG A 204 -5.28 7.74 1.70
N LYS A 205 -6.24 8.42 1.07
CA LYS A 205 -7.66 8.02 1.08
C LYS A 205 -7.86 6.69 0.36
N LEU A 206 -8.57 5.75 0.99
CA LEU A 206 -9.05 4.54 0.32
C LEU A 206 -10.22 4.89 -0.58
N LEU A 207 -10.10 4.61 -1.87
CA LEU A 207 -11.21 4.70 -2.81
C LEU A 207 -11.70 3.29 -3.15
N PRO A 208 -13.00 3.12 -3.48
CA PRO A 208 -13.51 1.87 -4.07
C PRO A 208 -12.77 1.53 -5.38
N PRO A 209 -13.01 0.34 -5.98
CA PRO A 209 -12.51 0.02 -7.31
C PRO A 209 -12.85 1.08 -8.36
N ASP A 210 -12.12 1.07 -9.47
CA ASP A 210 -12.48 1.90 -10.61
C ASP A 210 -13.82 1.42 -11.20
N GLY A 211 -14.63 2.35 -11.67
CA GLY A 211 -15.97 2.06 -12.18
C GLY A 211 -16.86 3.28 -12.30
N VAL A 212 -18.08 3.02 -12.76
CA VAL A 212 -19.15 4.00 -12.80
C VAL A 212 -20.07 3.78 -11.60
N TYR A 213 -20.37 4.84 -10.86
CA TYR A 213 -21.11 4.81 -9.61
C TYR A 213 -22.30 5.76 -9.63
N ALA A 214 -23.40 5.35 -9.01
CA ALA A 214 -24.42 6.29 -8.55
C ALA A 214 -23.92 6.94 -7.26
N VAL A 215 -24.02 8.27 -7.17
CA VAL A 215 -23.54 9.06 -6.05
C VAL A 215 -24.56 10.10 -5.60
N TRP A 216 -24.48 10.50 -4.35
CA TRP A 216 -25.04 11.76 -3.87
C TRP A 216 -23.93 12.79 -3.71
N VAL A 217 -24.20 14.04 -4.06
CA VAL A 217 -23.27 15.16 -3.91
C VAL A 217 -23.93 16.27 -3.10
N ASP A 218 -23.38 16.55 -1.93
CA ASP A 218 -23.76 17.71 -1.13
C ASP A 218 -22.86 18.89 -1.51
N VAL A 219 -23.49 20.03 -1.84
CA VAL A 219 -22.84 21.27 -2.29
C VAL A 219 -23.18 22.40 -1.31
N GLY A 220 -22.16 23.13 -0.84
CA GLY A 220 -22.28 24.25 0.10
C GLY A 220 -22.07 23.87 1.57
N GLU A 221 -21.88 24.89 2.42
CA GLU A 221 -21.60 24.70 3.85
C GLU A 221 -22.84 24.22 4.63
N ARG A 222 -22.66 23.15 5.41
CA ARG A 222 -23.68 22.66 6.35
C ARG A 222 -23.91 23.60 7.52
N GLU A 223 -22.93 24.43 7.89
CA GLU A 223 -23.00 25.34 9.05
C GLU A 223 -24.03 26.47 8.86
N THR A 224 -24.26 26.90 7.62
CA THR A 224 -25.24 27.96 7.29
C THR A 224 -26.63 27.42 6.96
N GLY A 225 -26.83 26.09 6.99
CA GLY A 225 -28.11 25.44 6.67
C GLY A 225 -28.56 25.53 5.21
N SER A 226 -27.69 25.98 4.31
CA SER A 226 -28.01 26.29 2.90
C SER A 226 -27.58 25.22 1.88
N GLY A 227 -26.98 24.11 2.34
CA GLY A 227 -26.44 23.07 1.47
C GLY A 227 -27.51 22.37 0.62
N LYS A 228 -27.26 22.23 -0.68
CA LYS A 228 -28.12 21.48 -1.62
C LYS A 228 -27.53 20.11 -1.92
N ARG A 229 -28.40 19.10 -2.03
CA ARG A 229 -28.03 17.73 -2.36
C ARG A 229 -28.49 17.37 -3.78
N TYR A 230 -27.57 16.84 -4.58
CA TYR A 230 -27.82 16.42 -5.95
C TYR A 230 -27.52 14.93 -6.12
N GLY A 231 -28.35 14.24 -6.90
CA GLY A 231 -28.01 12.92 -7.40
C GLY A 231 -27.02 13.05 -8.55
N GLY A 232 -26.15 12.04 -8.73
CA GLY A 232 -25.24 12.06 -9.87
C GLY A 232 -24.72 10.69 -10.27
N MET A 233 -24.08 10.68 -11.44
CA MET A 233 -23.33 9.54 -11.95
C MET A 233 -21.85 9.90 -11.98
N MET A 234 -21.04 9.17 -11.23
CA MET A 234 -19.59 9.36 -11.17
C MET A 234 -18.87 8.33 -12.02
N ASN A 235 -17.98 8.78 -12.89
CA ASN A 235 -16.94 7.98 -13.48
C ASN A 235 -15.67 8.12 -12.64
N GLN A 236 -15.26 7.03 -12.00
CA GLN A 236 -14.01 6.91 -11.26
C GLN A 236 -13.07 6.01 -12.04
N GLY A 237 -11.93 6.54 -12.47
CA GLY A 237 -10.96 5.74 -13.20
C GLY A 237 -9.66 6.46 -13.49
N PRO A 238 -8.69 5.75 -14.09
CA PRO A 238 -7.40 6.34 -14.44
C PRO A 238 -7.61 7.44 -15.47
N ARG A 239 -6.96 8.58 -15.28
CA ARG A 239 -6.87 9.63 -16.31
C ARG A 239 -5.70 9.28 -17.23
N PRO A 240 -5.92 8.89 -18.51
CA PRO A 240 -4.82 8.68 -19.44
C PRO A 240 -4.26 10.05 -19.86
N THR A 241 -3.44 10.63 -18.99
CA THR A 241 -2.68 11.85 -19.27
C THR A 241 -1.28 11.63 -18.74
N PHE A 242 -0.34 11.57 -19.68
CA PHE A 242 1.12 11.62 -19.54
C PHE A 242 1.66 11.39 -18.11
N GLY A 243 1.81 10.12 -17.72
CA GLY A 243 2.73 9.72 -16.65
C GLY A 243 2.27 9.87 -15.20
N VAL A 244 1.02 10.30 -14.94
CA VAL A 244 0.47 10.35 -13.56
C VAL A 244 -0.70 9.39 -13.44
N THR A 245 -0.58 8.36 -12.61
CA THR A 245 -1.67 7.46 -12.18
C THR A 245 -2.61 8.15 -11.18
N ALA A 246 -3.01 9.39 -11.46
CA ALA A 246 -4.05 10.05 -10.69
C ALA A 246 -5.41 9.49 -11.12
N ARG A 247 -6.17 8.96 -10.16
CA ARG A 247 -7.57 8.59 -10.37
C ARG A 247 -8.38 9.88 -10.53
N ALA A 248 -9.12 9.99 -11.62
CA ALA A 248 -10.05 11.08 -11.86
C ALA A 248 -11.42 10.69 -11.32
N LEU A 249 -12.08 11.65 -10.67
CA LEU A 249 -13.47 11.57 -10.24
C LEU A 249 -14.27 12.60 -11.06
N GLU A 250 -14.97 12.14 -12.09
CA GLU A 250 -15.81 12.99 -12.94
C GLU A 250 -17.28 12.67 -12.65
N ILE A 251 -18.07 13.67 -12.27
CA ILE A 251 -19.45 13.49 -11.81
C ILE A 251 -20.38 14.29 -12.70
N HIS A 252 -21.36 13.61 -13.30
CA HIS A 252 -22.52 14.25 -13.90
C HIS A 252 -23.59 14.42 -12.82
N LEU A 253 -23.91 15.67 -12.48
CA LEU A 253 -25.00 15.99 -11.55
C LEU A 253 -26.33 16.04 -12.29
N PHE A 254 -27.36 15.39 -11.75
CA PHE A 254 -28.72 15.42 -12.26
C PHE A 254 -29.38 16.75 -11.90
N ASP A 255 -30.18 17.28 -12.83
CA ASP A 255 -30.99 18.49 -12.66
C ASP A 255 -30.20 19.72 -12.17
N PHE A 256 -28.89 19.76 -12.46
CA PHE A 256 -28.00 20.84 -12.09
C PHE A 256 -27.58 21.66 -13.31
N ALA A 257 -27.86 22.96 -13.26
CA ALA A 257 -27.41 23.94 -14.24
C ALA A 257 -26.59 25.02 -13.51
N GLY A 258 -25.27 24.98 -13.66
CA GLY A 258 -24.37 25.94 -13.02
C GLY A 258 -22.89 25.56 -13.11
N GLU A 259 -22.05 26.35 -12.44
CA GLU A 259 -20.63 26.09 -12.23
C GLU A 259 -20.35 26.01 -10.73
N LEU A 260 -19.56 25.01 -10.31
CA LEU A 260 -19.16 24.79 -8.90
C LEU A 260 -17.65 24.89 -8.72
N TYR A 261 -16.92 25.56 -9.62
CA TYR A 261 -15.46 25.58 -9.59
C TYR A 261 -14.93 26.20 -8.29
N GLY A 262 -13.99 25.50 -7.64
CA GLY A 262 -13.41 25.90 -6.36
C GLY A 262 -14.25 25.51 -5.15
N GLU A 263 -15.48 25.06 -5.34
CA GLU A 263 -16.37 24.69 -4.23
C GLU A 263 -15.98 23.32 -3.64
N PRO A 264 -15.92 23.20 -2.30
CA PRO A 264 -15.84 21.90 -1.64
C PRO A 264 -17.19 21.18 -1.76
N VAL A 265 -17.13 19.90 -2.11
CA VAL A 265 -18.30 19.03 -2.19
C VAL A 265 -18.06 17.73 -1.44
N LYS A 266 -19.11 17.21 -0.81
CA LYS A 266 -19.09 15.88 -0.21
C LYS A 266 -19.77 14.91 -1.17
N VAL A 267 -19.07 13.84 -1.54
CA VAL A 267 -19.58 12.80 -2.44
C VAL A 267 -19.78 11.51 -1.67
N GLU A 268 -21.01 11.02 -1.64
CA GLU A 268 -21.38 9.74 -1.04
C GLU A 268 -21.60 8.69 -2.13
N TRP A 269 -20.88 7.57 -2.08
CA TRP A 269 -21.15 6.46 -2.97
C TRP A 269 -22.45 5.78 -2.58
N VAL A 270 -23.32 5.56 -3.56
CA VAL A 270 -24.58 4.83 -3.37
C VAL A 270 -24.43 3.40 -3.87
N ARG A 271 -23.99 3.22 -5.12
CA ARG A 271 -23.93 1.90 -5.74
C ARG A 271 -23.00 1.88 -6.95
N ARG A 272 -22.25 0.79 -7.12
CA ARG A 272 -21.51 0.50 -8.35
C ARG A 272 -22.45 0.07 -9.47
N LEU A 273 -22.35 0.73 -10.61
CA LEU A 273 -23.18 0.47 -11.79
C LEU A 273 -22.48 -0.47 -12.78
N ARG A 274 -21.19 -0.23 -13.08
CA ARG A 274 -20.40 -1.02 -14.04
C ARG A 274 -18.91 -0.69 -14.00
N ASP A 275 -18.10 -1.45 -14.71
CA ASP A 275 -16.69 -1.14 -14.97
C ASP A 275 -16.51 0.07 -15.91
N VAL A 276 -15.32 0.68 -15.86
CA VAL A 276 -14.89 1.70 -16.82
C VAL A 276 -14.72 1.04 -18.19
N GLN A 277 -15.23 1.68 -19.24
CA GLN A 277 -15.14 1.17 -20.61
C GLN A 277 -14.58 2.26 -21.54
N PRO A 278 -13.64 1.93 -22.45
CA PRO A 278 -13.22 2.85 -23.49
C PRO A 278 -14.36 3.01 -24.50
N PHE A 279 -14.74 4.26 -24.79
CA PHE A 279 -15.66 4.54 -25.89
C PHE A 279 -14.85 4.67 -27.19
N PRO A 280 -15.27 4.03 -28.30
CA PRO A 280 -14.68 4.29 -29.60
C PRO A 280 -14.80 5.78 -29.95
N SER A 281 -13.77 6.34 -30.57
CA SER A 281 -13.69 7.77 -30.87
C SER A 281 -14.90 8.24 -31.69
N ARG A 282 -15.23 9.54 -31.59
CA ARG A 282 -16.38 10.17 -32.27
C ARG A 282 -16.45 9.89 -33.79
N ASP A 283 -15.32 9.58 -34.42
CA ASP A 283 -15.25 9.22 -35.85
C ASP A 283 -16.02 7.95 -36.22
N ALA A 284 -16.32 7.06 -35.26
CA ALA A 284 -17.19 5.90 -35.50
C ALA A 284 -18.68 6.25 -35.72
N MET A 285 -19.09 7.51 -35.54
CA MET A 285 -20.50 7.96 -35.58
C MET A 285 -20.82 8.95 -36.72
N ARG A 286 -20.34 8.69 -37.94
CA ARG A 286 -20.56 9.57 -39.10
C ARG A 286 -22.00 9.57 -39.65
N THR A 287 -22.79 8.52 -39.43
CA THR A 287 -24.07 8.35 -40.14
C THR A 287 -25.27 8.35 -39.19
N ILE A 288 -26.37 9.01 -39.58
CA ILE A 288 -27.65 9.00 -38.82
C ILE A 288 -28.14 7.57 -38.55
N ARG A 289 -27.96 6.65 -39.52
CA ARG A 289 -28.30 5.22 -39.36
C ARG A 289 -27.52 4.55 -38.22
N SER A 290 -26.21 4.76 -38.12
CA SER A 290 -25.43 4.15 -37.03
C SER A 290 -25.78 4.76 -35.68
N ARG A 291 -26.17 6.04 -35.63
CA ARG A 291 -26.69 6.67 -34.40
C ARG A 291 -28.02 6.07 -33.97
N LEU A 292 -28.97 5.89 -34.89
CA LEU A 292 -30.29 5.31 -34.57
C LEU A 292 -30.18 3.83 -34.14
N ILE A 293 -29.30 3.06 -34.77
CA ILE A 293 -29.05 1.66 -34.37
C ILE A 293 -28.41 1.60 -32.98
N THR A 294 -27.38 2.42 -32.72
CA THR A 294 -26.73 2.44 -31.40
C THR A 294 -27.66 2.99 -30.32
N ILE A 295 -28.47 4.00 -30.60
CA ILE A 295 -29.52 4.50 -29.69
C ILE A 295 -30.55 3.41 -29.43
N GLY A 296 -30.98 2.67 -30.47
CA GLY A 296 -31.88 1.52 -30.32
C GLY A 296 -31.29 0.41 -29.45
N ILE A 297 -30.00 0.09 -29.62
CA ILE A 297 -29.27 -0.89 -28.81
C ILE A 297 -29.13 -0.40 -27.36
N LEU A 298 -28.79 0.87 -27.15
CA LEU A 298 -28.66 1.45 -25.81
C LEU A 298 -30.01 1.56 -25.10
N LEU A 299 -31.10 1.89 -25.81
CA LEU A 299 -32.46 1.87 -25.29
C LEU A 299 -32.89 0.44 -24.95
N ALA A 300 -32.61 -0.53 -25.82
CA ALA A 300 -32.91 -1.93 -25.57
C ALA A 300 -32.12 -2.47 -24.36
N LEU A 301 -30.84 -2.13 -24.24
CA LEU A 301 -30.00 -2.49 -23.08
C LEU A 301 -30.44 -1.78 -21.80
N SER A 302 -30.86 -0.52 -21.89
CA SER A 302 -31.36 0.26 -20.75
C SER A 302 -32.72 -0.26 -20.28
N ILE A 303 -33.63 -0.58 -21.19
CA ILE A 303 -34.91 -1.24 -20.89
C ILE A 303 -34.65 -2.63 -20.31
N TRP A 304 -33.74 -3.42 -20.89
CA TRP A 304 -33.37 -4.73 -20.36
C TRP A 304 -32.77 -4.66 -18.95
N ALA A 305 -31.93 -3.66 -18.68
CA ALA A 305 -31.38 -3.39 -17.35
C ALA A 305 -32.44 -2.87 -16.34
N LEU A 306 -33.55 -2.32 -16.82
CA LEU A 306 -34.69 -1.87 -16.01
C LEU A 306 -35.72 -2.99 -15.77
N ILE A 307 -35.70 -4.09 -16.52
CA ILE A 307 -36.53 -5.26 -16.25
C ILE A 307 -35.97 -5.96 -15.00
N PRO A 308 -36.70 -5.99 -13.87
CA PRO A 308 -36.25 -6.70 -12.69
C PRO A 308 -36.20 -8.21 -12.97
N THR A 309 -35.05 -8.84 -12.78
CA THR A 309 -34.90 -10.30 -12.74
C THR A 309 -35.47 -10.87 -11.44
N SER A 310 -36.74 -10.59 -11.15
CA SER A 310 -37.44 -11.18 -10.01
C SER A 310 -38.02 -12.53 -10.41
N SER A 311 -37.47 -13.62 -9.88
CA SER A 311 -38.13 -14.93 -9.91
C SER A 311 -39.09 -15.03 -8.72
N THR A 312 -40.37 -15.30 -9.00
CA THR A 312 -41.35 -15.63 -7.96
C THR A 312 -40.97 -16.95 -7.29
N GLN A 313 -40.77 -16.93 -5.96
CA GLN A 313 -40.63 -18.14 -5.16
C GLN A 313 -41.83 -18.29 -4.22
N ARG A 314 -42.32 -19.52 -4.13
CA ARG A 314 -43.42 -19.90 -3.24
C ARG A 314 -42.81 -20.28 -1.89
N VAL A 315 -42.97 -19.42 -0.89
CA VAL A 315 -42.35 -19.60 0.45
C VAL A 315 -43.44 -19.89 1.47
N ARG A 316 -43.16 -20.75 2.45
CA ARG A 316 -44.09 -21.12 3.53
C ARG A 316 -44.01 -20.09 4.65
N ASP A 317 -45.14 -19.48 4.98
CA ASP A 317 -45.25 -18.49 6.06
C ASP A 317 -45.00 -19.16 7.42
N ALA A 318 -44.03 -18.65 8.19
CA ALA A 318 -43.56 -19.26 9.42
C ALA A 318 -44.57 -19.19 10.58
N GLY A 319 -45.57 -18.29 10.51
CA GLY A 319 -46.63 -18.18 11.53
C GLY A 319 -47.90 -18.95 11.18
N THR A 320 -48.23 -19.10 9.89
CA THR A 320 -49.51 -19.66 9.44
C THR A 320 -49.40 -20.97 8.66
N GLY A 321 -48.17 -21.39 8.29
CA GLY A 321 -47.90 -22.65 7.61
C GLY A 321 -48.41 -22.74 6.16
N ARG A 322 -49.02 -21.69 5.63
CA ARG A 322 -49.52 -21.60 4.24
C ARG A 322 -48.43 -21.13 3.28
N MET A 323 -48.52 -21.60 2.03
CA MET A 323 -47.62 -21.20 0.95
C MET A 323 -48.05 -19.84 0.38
N LYS A 324 -47.12 -18.88 0.30
CA LYS A 324 -47.35 -17.56 -0.30
C LYS A 324 -46.28 -17.26 -1.35
N ASP A 325 -46.71 -16.83 -2.53
CA ASP A 325 -45.80 -16.36 -3.57
C ASP A 325 -45.24 -14.99 -3.16
N THR A 326 -43.92 -14.89 -2.97
CA THR A 326 -43.24 -13.65 -2.58
C THR A 326 -42.24 -13.25 -3.67
N SER A 327 -42.30 -12.00 -4.11
CA SER A 327 -41.36 -11.42 -5.08
C SER A 327 -40.05 -11.07 -4.38
N VAL A 328 -39.01 -11.88 -4.56
CA VAL A 328 -37.67 -11.61 -4.01
C VAL A 328 -36.78 -11.01 -5.09
N ARG A 329 -36.25 -9.81 -4.84
CA ARG A 329 -35.24 -9.15 -5.68
C ARG A 329 -33.92 -9.90 -5.52
N ARG A 330 -33.43 -10.59 -6.55
CA ARG A 330 -32.03 -11.02 -6.58
C ARG A 330 -31.15 -9.78 -6.71
N ILE A 331 -30.72 -9.25 -5.57
CA ILE A 331 -29.48 -8.50 -5.50
C ILE A 331 -28.39 -9.50 -5.91
N PRO A 332 -27.45 -9.17 -6.81
CA PRO A 332 -26.21 -9.93 -6.88
C PRO A 332 -25.49 -9.68 -5.55
N ILE A 333 -25.81 -10.50 -4.57
CA ILE A 333 -25.04 -10.56 -3.33
C ILE A 333 -23.77 -11.28 -3.74
N ASN A 334 -22.65 -10.58 -3.74
CA ASN A 334 -21.35 -11.24 -3.72
C ASN A 334 -21.16 -11.74 -2.28
N LEU A 335 -21.62 -12.96 -2.07
CA LEU A 335 -21.67 -13.63 -0.78
C LEU A 335 -20.24 -14.00 -0.36
N GLY A 336 -19.91 -13.86 0.93
CA GLY A 336 -18.63 -14.33 1.47
C GLY A 336 -18.42 -15.85 1.32
N LEU A 337 -17.29 -16.32 1.86
CA LEU A 337 -16.72 -17.66 1.67
C LEU A 337 -17.71 -18.84 1.87
N ASP A 338 -18.78 -18.69 2.66
CA ASP A 338 -19.79 -19.76 2.83
C ASP A 338 -20.65 -20.01 1.60
N LEU A 339 -20.68 -19.11 0.60
CA LEU A 339 -21.53 -19.29 -0.59
C LEU A 339 -20.88 -18.92 -1.94
N GLN A 340 -19.72 -18.26 -1.98
CA GLN A 340 -19.00 -18.01 -3.26
C GLN A 340 -17.97 -19.07 -3.64
N GLY A 341 -17.54 -19.91 -2.70
CA GLY A 341 -16.41 -20.79 -2.91
C GLY A 341 -15.10 -19.98 -2.95
N GLY A 342 -14.25 -20.28 -1.98
CA GLY A 342 -12.86 -19.86 -1.89
C GLY A 342 -12.15 -20.92 -1.04
N ILE A 343 -10.82 -20.87 -0.97
CA ILE A 343 -10.07 -21.90 -0.25
C ILE A 343 -9.54 -21.32 1.06
N HIS A 344 -9.89 -22.00 2.16
CA HIS A 344 -9.34 -21.77 3.48
C HIS A 344 -8.21 -22.77 3.71
N LEU A 345 -6.97 -22.28 3.74
CA LEU A 345 -5.79 -23.11 4.01
C LEU A 345 -5.36 -22.91 5.45
N ALA A 346 -5.55 -23.96 6.26
CA ALA A 346 -4.91 -24.07 7.56
C ALA A 346 -3.53 -24.70 7.36
N LEU A 347 -2.47 -23.91 7.55
CA LEU A 347 -1.09 -24.34 7.47
C LEU A 347 -0.57 -24.59 8.88
N GLU A 348 -0.01 -25.77 9.08
CA GLU A 348 0.66 -26.15 10.32
C GLU A 348 2.13 -26.41 10.05
N VAL A 349 2.95 -26.17 11.07
CA VAL A 349 4.38 -26.47 11.02
C VAL A 349 4.57 -27.99 10.94
N ASP A 350 5.11 -28.45 9.80
CA ASP A 350 5.48 -29.86 9.62
C ASP A 350 6.73 -30.20 10.45
N GLN A 351 6.53 -30.91 11.57
CA GLN A 351 7.60 -31.35 12.47
C GLN A 351 8.22 -32.69 12.07
N SER A 352 7.79 -33.31 10.97
CA SER A 352 8.32 -34.62 10.51
C SER A 352 9.80 -34.57 10.12
N LYS A 353 10.33 -33.37 9.84
CA LYS A 353 11.74 -33.12 9.46
C LYS A 353 12.63 -32.67 10.62
N GLY A 354 12.10 -32.62 11.85
CA GLY A 354 12.82 -32.26 13.07
C GLY A 354 12.05 -31.26 13.95
N PRO A 355 12.31 -31.22 15.28
CA PRO A 355 11.65 -30.30 16.19
C PRO A 355 12.10 -28.84 15.93
N ILE A 356 11.13 -27.93 15.83
CA ILE A 356 11.39 -26.49 15.67
C ILE A 356 11.37 -25.85 17.08
N PRO A 357 12.50 -25.28 17.57
CA PRO A 357 12.61 -24.79 18.94
C PRO A 357 11.68 -23.61 19.26
N ASP A 358 11.36 -22.77 18.26
CA ASP A 358 10.42 -21.66 18.39
C ASP A 358 9.41 -21.62 17.24
N CYS A 359 8.27 -22.24 17.48
CA CYS A 359 7.12 -22.28 16.59
C CYS A 359 6.55 -20.88 16.28
N ALA A 360 6.53 -19.97 17.26
CA ALA A 360 5.88 -18.67 17.13
C ALA A 360 6.65 -17.79 16.15
N ASP A 361 7.97 -17.82 16.28
CA ASP A 361 8.92 -17.14 15.41
C ASP A 361 8.87 -17.69 13.97
N ALA A 362 8.79 -19.03 13.83
CA ALA A 362 8.68 -19.67 12.51
C ALA A 362 7.37 -19.30 11.80
N ILE A 363 6.26 -19.23 12.54
CA ILE A 363 4.95 -18.83 11.98
C ILE A 363 4.90 -17.33 11.65
N GLN A 364 5.52 -16.46 12.45
CA GLN A 364 5.64 -15.03 12.10
C GLN A 364 6.45 -14.81 10.82
N ARG A 365 7.53 -15.59 10.63
CA ARG A 365 8.31 -15.55 9.37
C ARG A 365 7.48 -16.06 8.19
N ALA A 366 6.76 -17.17 8.37
CA ALA A 366 5.88 -17.72 7.35
C ALA A 366 4.74 -16.75 6.98
N GLU A 367 4.15 -16.05 7.96
CA GLU A 367 3.12 -15.03 7.75
C GLU A 367 3.60 -13.91 6.83
N ARG A 368 4.79 -13.37 7.08
CA ARG A 368 5.38 -12.28 6.28
C ARG A 368 5.64 -12.70 4.84
N VAL A 369 6.18 -13.91 4.65
CA VAL A 369 6.46 -14.49 3.34
C VAL A 369 5.15 -14.75 2.57
N VAL A 370 4.15 -15.36 3.21
CA VAL A 370 2.85 -15.66 2.59
C VAL A 370 2.10 -14.36 2.25
N ARG A 371 2.10 -13.36 3.15
CA ARG A 371 1.49 -12.05 2.89
C ARG A 371 2.13 -11.36 1.68
N SER A 372 3.45 -11.26 1.65
CA SER A 372 4.20 -10.65 0.53
C SER A 372 3.92 -11.37 -0.79
N ARG A 373 3.81 -12.71 -0.78
CA ARG A 373 3.50 -13.51 -1.98
C ARG A 373 2.11 -13.21 -2.51
N ILE A 374 1.09 -13.20 -1.65
CA ILE A 374 -0.28 -13.04 -2.13
C ILE A 374 -0.55 -11.60 -2.61
N ASP A 375 0.17 -10.60 -2.08
CA ASP A 375 0.10 -9.22 -2.56
C ASP A 375 0.65 -9.06 -4.00
N GLU A 376 1.68 -9.84 -4.40
CA GLU A 376 2.32 -9.76 -5.72
C GLU A 376 1.55 -10.49 -6.83
N PHE A 377 0.78 -11.54 -6.51
CA PHE A 377 -0.06 -12.26 -7.47
C PHE A 377 -1.37 -11.52 -7.85
N GLY A 378 -1.54 -10.27 -7.41
CA GLY A 378 -2.69 -9.43 -7.78
C GLY A 378 -4.02 -9.92 -7.21
N VAL A 379 -3.98 -10.72 -6.14
CA VAL A 379 -5.19 -11.18 -5.46
C VAL A 379 -5.71 -10.03 -4.62
N THR A 380 -7.01 -9.76 -4.72
CA THR A 380 -7.64 -8.64 -4.01
C THR A 380 -7.68 -9.01 -2.52
N GLU A 381 -6.66 -8.55 -1.79
CA GLU A 381 -6.48 -8.63 -0.34
C GLU A 381 -6.54 -10.03 0.30
N PRO A 382 -5.38 -10.69 0.52
CA PRO A 382 -5.30 -11.90 1.35
C PRO A 382 -5.60 -11.64 2.82
N VAL A 383 -6.40 -12.53 3.44
CA VAL A 383 -6.47 -12.60 4.91
C VAL A 383 -5.48 -13.65 5.37
N VAL A 384 -4.37 -13.19 5.94
CA VAL A 384 -3.37 -14.03 6.61
C VAL A 384 -3.47 -13.77 8.11
N GLN A 385 -3.79 -14.81 8.89
CA GLN A 385 -3.95 -14.74 10.35
C GLN A 385 -3.15 -15.83 11.04
N ILE A 386 -2.42 -15.45 12.08
CA ILE A 386 -1.77 -16.41 12.98
C ILE A 386 -2.80 -16.87 14.01
N VAL A 387 -2.99 -18.18 14.15
CA VAL A 387 -3.90 -18.76 15.14
C VAL A 387 -3.11 -19.63 16.12
N GLY A 388 -3.04 -19.21 17.38
CA GLY A 388 -2.22 -19.89 18.39
C GLY A 388 -0.72 -19.69 18.16
N ARG A 389 0.12 -20.69 18.54
CA ARG A 389 1.59 -20.59 18.45
C ARG A 389 2.23 -21.25 17.22
N CYS A 390 1.55 -22.18 16.54
CA CYS A 390 2.14 -22.98 15.44
C CYS A 390 1.24 -23.10 14.20
N ARG A 391 0.21 -22.24 14.02
CA ARG A 391 -0.76 -22.38 12.93
C ARG A 391 -0.98 -21.04 12.22
N LEU A 392 -1.02 -21.08 10.89
CA LEU A 392 -1.26 -19.94 10.01
C LEU A 392 -2.51 -20.23 9.18
N ILE A 393 -3.48 -19.32 9.20
CA ILE A 393 -4.68 -19.38 8.38
C ILE A 393 -4.50 -18.41 7.21
N VAL A 394 -4.70 -18.92 6.01
CA VAL A 394 -4.63 -18.15 4.77
C VAL A 394 -5.96 -18.29 4.03
N GLU A 395 -6.59 -17.16 3.76
CA GLU A 395 -7.82 -17.09 2.95
C GLU A 395 -7.51 -16.42 1.61
N VAL A 396 -7.78 -17.13 0.52
CA VAL A 396 -7.56 -16.66 -0.85
C VAL A 396 -8.91 -16.51 -1.55
N ALA A 397 -9.29 -15.26 -1.85
CA ALA A 397 -10.58 -14.95 -2.48
C ALA A 397 -10.56 -15.24 -4.00
N GLY A 398 -11.65 -15.81 -4.53
CA GLY A 398 -11.85 -16.02 -5.97
C GLY A 398 -11.22 -17.28 -6.58
N GLU A 399 -10.47 -18.06 -5.80
CA GLU A 399 -9.88 -19.33 -6.24
C GLU A 399 -10.71 -20.53 -5.73
N LYS A 400 -11.17 -21.39 -6.64
CA LYS A 400 -12.06 -22.53 -6.32
C LYS A 400 -11.35 -23.88 -6.37
N ASP A 401 -10.12 -23.91 -6.88
CA ASP A 401 -9.29 -25.11 -6.94
C ASP A 401 -8.26 -25.15 -5.79
N PRO A 402 -8.42 -26.05 -4.80
CA PRO A 402 -7.47 -26.24 -3.71
C PRO A 402 -6.03 -26.46 -4.19
N ALA A 403 -5.83 -27.13 -5.33
CA ALA A 403 -4.51 -27.36 -5.90
C ALA A 403 -3.87 -26.08 -6.43
N ARG A 404 -4.69 -25.14 -6.93
CA ARG A 404 -4.24 -23.84 -7.46
C ARG A 404 -3.99 -22.81 -6.35
N ALA A 405 -4.83 -22.74 -5.31
CA ALA A 405 -4.50 -21.91 -4.14
C ALA A 405 -3.30 -22.45 -3.38
N LYS A 406 -3.21 -23.78 -3.26
CA LYS A 406 -2.02 -24.44 -2.74
C LYS A 406 -0.81 -24.15 -3.63
N SER A 407 -0.91 -24.13 -4.96
CA SER A 407 0.21 -23.74 -5.82
C SER A 407 0.56 -22.25 -5.76
N ILE A 408 -0.37 -21.34 -5.46
CA ILE A 408 -0.07 -19.92 -5.22
C ILE A 408 0.73 -19.73 -3.91
N ILE A 409 0.37 -20.46 -2.86
CA ILE A 409 1.06 -20.40 -1.55
C ILE A 409 2.35 -21.21 -1.56
N GLN A 410 2.35 -22.37 -2.22
CA GLN A 410 3.50 -23.28 -2.37
C GLN A 410 4.41 -22.92 -3.53
N ARG A 411 4.05 -21.93 -4.36
CA ARG A 411 4.99 -21.38 -5.32
C ARG A 411 6.17 -20.88 -4.51
N THR A 412 7.32 -21.48 -4.78
CA THR A 412 8.62 -21.02 -4.30
C THR A 412 8.68 -19.52 -4.55
N ALA A 413 9.30 -18.78 -3.64
CA ALA A 413 9.50 -17.36 -3.88
C ALA A 413 10.08 -17.15 -5.29
N PHE A 414 9.83 -15.99 -5.90
CA PHE A 414 10.34 -15.67 -7.23
C PHE A 414 11.87 -15.49 -7.16
N LEU A 415 12.55 -16.61 -6.92
CA LEU A 415 13.97 -16.75 -6.99
C LEU A 415 14.30 -16.70 -8.46
N GLU A 416 15.16 -15.76 -8.82
CA GLU A 416 15.66 -15.64 -10.15
C GLU A 416 17.15 -15.45 -10.09
N PHE A 417 17.87 -16.21 -10.90
CA PHE A 417 19.28 -15.99 -11.12
C PHE A 417 19.41 -15.19 -12.41
N ARG A 418 19.89 -13.95 -12.29
CA ARG A 418 20.06 -13.05 -13.44
C ARG A 418 21.49 -12.54 -13.50
N ILE A 419 22.01 -12.33 -14.70
CA ILE A 419 23.36 -11.79 -14.89
C ILE A 419 23.32 -10.28 -14.71
N THR A 420 24.32 -9.69 -14.04
CA THR A 420 24.42 -8.23 -13.93
C THR A 420 24.87 -7.62 -15.26
N ASP A 421 24.74 -6.31 -15.41
CA ASP A 421 25.22 -5.58 -16.58
C ASP A 421 26.75 -5.55 -16.65
N MET A 422 27.34 -6.63 -17.17
CA MET A 422 28.79 -6.82 -17.33
C MET A 422 29.41 -5.79 -18.28
N LYS A 423 28.63 -5.22 -19.18
CA LYS A 423 29.07 -4.25 -20.19
C LYS A 423 28.85 -2.80 -19.75
N ASN A 424 28.23 -2.57 -18.59
CA ASN A 424 27.84 -1.26 -18.08
C ASN A 424 27.02 -0.43 -19.09
N LEU A 425 26.17 -1.08 -19.89
CA LEU A 425 25.29 -0.42 -20.86
C LEU A 425 24.37 0.62 -20.22
N PHE A 426 23.93 0.39 -18.98
CA PHE A 426 23.14 1.38 -18.26
C PHE A 426 23.97 2.62 -17.92
N ARG A 427 25.23 2.46 -17.49
CA ARG A 427 26.18 3.58 -17.23
C ARG A 427 26.30 4.46 -18.46
N ASP A 428 26.44 3.85 -19.63
CA ASP A 428 26.57 4.54 -20.91
C ASP A 428 25.27 5.27 -21.33
N ALA A 429 24.11 4.80 -20.85
CA ALA A 429 22.82 5.43 -21.11
C ALA A 429 22.51 6.62 -20.17
N VAL A 430 23.13 6.70 -18.98
CA VAL A 430 22.87 7.75 -17.96
C VAL A 430 22.94 9.18 -18.53
N PRO A 431 23.94 9.57 -19.37
CA PRO A 431 24.00 10.93 -19.91
C PRO A 431 22.80 11.32 -20.79
N GLU A 432 22.30 10.40 -21.61
CA GLU A 432 21.12 10.65 -22.43
C GLU A 432 19.83 10.63 -21.59
N ILE A 433 19.79 9.82 -20.52
CA ILE A 433 18.71 9.86 -19.52
C ILE A 433 18.64 11.24 -18.86
N ASP A 434 19.77 11.79 -18.40
CA ASP A 434 19.80 13.13 -17.80
C ASP A 434 19.36 14.23 -18.77
N LYS A 435 19.74 14.11 -20.04
CA LYS A 435 19.31 15.05 -21.09
C LYS A 435 17.80 14.98 -21.33
N ALA A 436 17.22 13.79 -21.31
CA ALA A 436 15.78 13.60 -21.39
C ALA A 436 15.06 14.19 -20.16
N LEU A 437 15.59 13.96 -18.95
CA LEU A 437 15.06 14.52 -17.71
C LEU A 437 15.11 16.06 -17.71
N ARG A 438 16.20 16.67 -18.17
CA ARG A 438 16.29 18.14 -18.31
C ARG A 438 15.27 18.69 -19.31
N ARG A 439 15.06 18.02 -20.45
CA ARG A 439 14.01 18.39 -21.43
C ARG A 439 12.60 18.27 -20.85
N ALA A 440 12.39 17.34 -19.92
CA ALA A 440 11.14 17.17 -19.17
C ALA A 440 11.00 18.15 -17.98
N GLY A 441 11.92 19.12 -17.83
CA GLY A 441 11.85 20.16 -16.80
C GLY A 441 12.36 19.73 -15.42
N VAL A 442 13.04 18.58 -15.31
CA VAL A 442 13.61 18.12 -14.05
C VAL A 442 14.90 18.87 -13.74
N LYS A 443 14.95 19.50 -12.56
CA LYS A 443 16.12 20.24 -12.06
C LYS A 443 17.07 19.29 -11.32
N THR A 444 18.37 19.58 -11.40
CA THR A 444 19.38 18.81 -10.65
C THR A 444 19.25 19.10 -9.14
N PRO A 445 19.18 18.07 -8.28
CA PRO A 445 19.23 18.22 -6.83
C PRO A 445 20.50 18.99 -6.44
N GLY A 446 20.36 20.19 -5.87
CA GLY A 446 21.48 21.06 -5.48
C GLY A 446 21.56 22.43 -6.17
N GLN A 447 20.82 22.68 -7.25
CA GLN A 447 20.74 24.02 -7.87
C GLN A 447 19.93 25.05 -7.06
N ALA A 448 19.27 24.63 -5.97
CA ALA A 448 18.62 25.57 -5.05
C ALA A 448 19.64 26.39 -4.23
N ALA A 449 20.88 25.92 -4.06
CA ALA A 449 21.90 26.61 -3.25
C ALA A 449 22.66 27.69 -4.03
N THR A 450 22.67 27.66 -5.37
CA THR A 450 23.47 28.59 -6.18
C THR A 450 22.76 29.94 -6.43
N ASN A 451 21.44 30.01 -6.25
CA ASN A 451 20.67 31.23 -6.45
C ASN A 451 20.70 32.20 -5.25
N VAL A 452 21.24 31.78 -4.10
CA VAL A 452 21.45 32.67 -2.95
C VAL A 452 22.73 33.51 -3.12
N ALA A 453 23.73 32.99 -3.84
CA ALA A 453 24.96 33.72 -4.15
C ALA A 453 24.78 34.80 -5.24
N GLN A 454 23.72 34.71 -6.06
CA GLN A 454 23.38 35.77 -7.03
C GLN A 454 22.60 36.94 -6.41
N LEU A 455 22.14 36.81 -5.16
CA LEU A 455 21.58 37.93 -4.38
C LEU A 455 22.64 38.79 -3.68
N PHE A 456 23.89 38.32 -3.59
CA PHE A 456 25.02 39.07 -3.05
C PHE A 456 26.14 39.13 -4.08
N GLY A 457 26.10 40.15 -4.93
CA GLY A 457 27.10 40.37 -5.97
C GLY A 457 28.52 40.38 -5.40
N SER A 458 29.39 39.53 -5.95
CA SER A 458 30.83 39.68 -5.78
C SER A 458 31.56 39.22 -7.03
N HIS A 459 32.34 40.15 -7.58
CA HIS A 459 33.34 39.90 -8.61
C HIS A 459 34.46 39.02 -8.03
N THR A 460 34.79 37.92 -8.70
CA THR A 460 36.11 37.28 -8.55
C THR A 460 36.73 36.93 -9.90
N THR A 461 38.00 37.30 -10.01
CA THR A 461 38.80 37.38 -11.23
C THR A 461 39.38 36.04 -11.71
N LYS A 462 39.62 35.96 -13.02
CA LYS A 462 40.15 34.83 -13.84
C LYS A 462 41.41 34.08 -13.35
N ARG A 463 42.01 34.39 -12.19
CA ARG A 463 43.32 33.86 -11.78
C ARG A 463 43.27 32.61 -10.88
N GLU A 464 42.13 32.28 -10.29
CA GLU A 464 42.00 31.09 -9.41
C GLU A 464 41.73 29.78 -10.17
N LYS A 465 41.16 29.85 -11.39
CA LYS A 465 40.86 28.66 -12.22
C LYS A 465 42.08 27.85 -12.69
N LYS A 466 43.31 28.36 -12.50
CA LYS A 466 44.52 27.71 -13.03
C LYS A 466 45.24 26.82 -12.01
N LYS A 467 45.03 27.00 -10.70
CA LYS A 467 45.69 26.20 -9.66
C LYS A 467 44.98 24.87 -9.34
N GLU A 468 43.67 24.75 -9.57
CA GLU A 468 42.96 23.48 -9.35
C GLU A 468 43.19 22.43 -10.45
N LYS A 469 43.57 22.86 -11.67
CA LYS A 469 43.75 21.94 -12.80
C LYS A 469 45.03 21.07 -12.74
N GLU A 470 46.02 21.44 -11.92
CA GLU A 470 47.29 20.70 -11.84
C GLU A 470 47.33 19.64 -10.74
N LYS A 471 46.49 19.73 -9.70
CA LYS A 471 46.43 18.70 -8.62
C LYS A 471 45.62 17.45 -8.98
N ALA A 472 44.87 17.45 -10.07
CA ALA A 472 43.99 16.35 -10.47
C ALA A 472 44.66 15.25 -11.33
N LYS A 473 46.00 15.28 -11.51
CA LYS A 473 46.70 14.36 -12.42
C LYS A 473 47.38 13.15 -11.76
N GLN A 474 47.19 12.92 -10.45
CA GLN A 474 47.75 11.77 -9.75
C GLN A 474 46.73 11.17 -8.77
N ALA A 475 45.74 10.44 -9.29
CA ALA A 475 44.94 9.47 -8.55
C ALA A 475 44.39 8.40 -9.52
N GLN A 476 44.39 7.15 -9.07
CA GLN A 476 43.90 5.94 -9.77
C GLN A 476 42.39 6.02 -10.11
N PRO A 477 41.88 5.18 -11.05
CA PRO A 477 40.80 5.55 -11.98
C PRO A 477 39.51 5.91 -11.23
N ASP A 478 39.19 7.20 -11.30
CA ASP A 478 38.32 7.88 -10.36
C ASP A 478 36.85 7.90 -10.83
N THR A 479 35.94 7.85 -9.86
CA THR A 479 34.46 7.84 -9.88
C THR A 479 33.74 8.97 -10.66
N SER A 480 34.41 9.63 -11.59
CA SER A 480 34.17 11.03 -12.00
C SER A 480 33.08 11.28 -13.05
N GLU A 481 32.56 10.26 -13.74
CA GLU A 481 31.56 10.47 -14.81
C GLU A 481 30.12 10.33 -14.34
N LEU A 482 29.85 9.41 -13.41
CA LEU A 482 28.49 9.11 -12.96
C LEU A 482 27.94 10.16 -12.01
N ASN A 483 28.77 10.94 -11.32
CA ASN A 483 28.35 11.95 -10.34
C ASN A 483 28.39 13.39 -10.92
N GLN A 484 28.27 13.51 -12.24
CA GLN A 484 28.24 14.79 -12.95
C GLN A 484 26.93 15.56 -12.69
N PRO A 485 26.85 16.88 -13.01
CA PRO A 485 25.70 17.71 -12.66
C PRO A 485 24.47 17.41 -13.53
N GLY A 486 23.84 16.25 -13.37
CA GLY A 486 22.58 15.86 -13.99
C GLY A 486 21.57 15.29 -12.98
N PRO A 487 20.26 15.33 -13.30
CA PRO A 487 19.22 14.97 -12.34
C PRO A 487 19.30 13.55 -11.77
N LEU A 488 19.68 12.57 -12.58
CA LEU A 488 19.84 11.18 -12.16
C LEU A 488 21.31 10.86 -11.82
N SER A 489 22.26 11.31 -12.64
CA SER A 489 23.70 11.10 -12.39
C SER A 489 24.12 11.55 -10.99
N SER A 490 23.69 12.73 -10.53
CA SER A 490 24.01 13.23 -9.19
C SER A 490 23.54 12.34 -8.01
N LEU A 491 22.66 11.36 -8.27
CA LEU A 491 22.17 10.41 -7.27
C LEU A 491 22.87 9.05 -7.35
N LEU A 492 23.60 8.76 -8.44
CA LEU A 492 24.17 7.45 -8.72
C LEU A 492 25.69 7.45 -8.51
N TYR A 493 26.15 6.73 -7.50
CA TYR A 493 27.56 6.47 -7.24
C TYR A 493 27.94 5.11 -7.83
N GLN A 494 29.16 4.98 -8.36
CA GLN A 494 29.61 3.70 -8.92
C GLN A 494 29.85 2.68 -7.79
N GLY A 495 29.24 1.50 -7.94
CA GLY A 495 29.46 0.34 -7.08
C GLY A 495 30.83 -0.32 -7.30
N GLY A 496 31.11 -1.38 -6.54
CA GLY A 496 32.33 -2.17 -6.68
C GLY A 496 32.24 -3.21 -7.80
N LEU A 497 31.03 -3.48 -8.33
CA LEU A 497 30.77 -4.52 -9.32
C LEU A 497 30.19 -3.96 -10.63
N PRO A 498 30.36 -4.66 -11.76
CA PRO A 498 29.66 -4.35 -13.01
C PRO A 498 28.14 -4.38 -12.83
N GLY A 499 27.48 -3.30 -13.26
CA GLY A 499 26.04 -3.11 -13.09
C GLY A 499 25.58 -2.73 -11.67
N GLU A 500 26.49 -2.49 -10.72
CA GLU A 500 26.15 -2.00 -9.38
C GLU A 500 26.29 -0.48 -9.28
N PHE A 501 25.24 0.17 -8.78
CA PHE A 501 25.21 1.58 -8.45
C PHE A 501 24.81 1.74 -6.99
N LEU A 502 25.28 2.80 -6.34
CA LEU A 502 24.98 3.11 -4.96
C LEU A 502 24.25 4.43 -4.89
N VAL A 503 23.15 4.46 -4.15
CA VAL A 503 22.33 5.65 -3.96
C VAL A 503 22.32 5.96 -2.47
N PRO A 504 22.60 7.21 -2.04
CA PRO A 504 22.46 7.59 -0.64
C PRO A 504 21.06 7.21 -0.14
N GLU A 505 20.96 6.54 1.01
CA GLU A 505 19.72 5.97 1.52
C GLU A 505 18.61 7.03 1.63
N GLU A 506 18.97 8.24 2.04
CA GLU A 506 18.07 9.40 2.13
C GLU A 506 17.56 9.92 0.77
N GLN A 507 18.23 9.55 -0.33
CA GLN A 507 17.89 9.95 -1.70
C GLN A 507 17.23 8.83 -2.51
N VAL A 508 17.09 7.62 -1.95
CA VAL A 508 16.43 6.48 -2.63
C VAL A 508 15.03 6.85 -3.14
N PRO A 509 14.14 7.51 -2.37
CA PRO A 509 12.82 7.88 -2.89
C PRO A 509 12.88 8.85 -4.09
N ALA A 510 13.88 9.74 -4.12
CA ALA A 510 14.08 10.64 -5.25
C ALA A 510 14.58 9.88 -6.48
N ALA A 511 15.53 8.96 -6.30
CA ALA A 511 16.02 8.10 -7.38
C ALA A 511 14.90 7.20 -7.94
N GLU A 512 14.09 6.57 -7.07
CA GLU A 512 12.93 5.77 -7.49
C GLU A 512 11.93 6.57 -8.32
N SER A 513 11.60 7.79 -7.87
CA SER A 513 10.71 8.70 -8.60
C SER A 513 11.25 9.09 -9.97
N LEU A 514 12.56 9.33 -10.10
CA LEU A 514 13.20 9.64 -11.39
C LEU A 514 13.24 8.42 -12.31
N LEU A 515 13.63 7.26 -11.78
CA LEU A 515 13.72 6.02 -12.56
C LEU A 515 12.35 5.55 -13.05
N ALA A 516 11.26 5.80 -12.32
CA ALA A 516 9.90 5.43 -12.72
C ALA A 516 9.34 6.28 -13.89
N ARG A 517 10.01 7.35 -14.30
CA ARG A 517 9.51 8.25 -15.34
C ARG A 517 9.51 7.60 -16.74
N PRO A 518 8.47 7.82 -17.57
CA PRO A 518 8.38 7.23 -18.91
C PRO A 518 9.53 7.60 -19.86
N GLU A 519 10.08 8.81 -19.74
CA GLU A 519 11.27 9.25 -20.48
C GLU A 519 12.55 8.50 -20.08
N VAL A 520 12.67 8.07 -18.83
CA VAL A 520 13.80 7.27 -18.34
C VAL A 520 13.62 5.81 -18.72
N GLN A 521 12.44 5.25 -18.50
CA GLN A 521 12.12 3.86 -18.83
C GLN A 521 12.37 3.52 -20.31
N ARG A 522 12.12 4.46 -21.23
CA ARG A 522 12.39 4.28 -22.68
C ARG A 522 13.88 4.28 -23.04
N LEU A 523 14.73 4.80 -22.17
CA LEU A 523 16.18 4.92 -22.38
C LEU A 523 16.97 3.87 -21.59
N ILE A 524 16.31 3.09 -20.72
CA ILE A 524 16.92 1.89 -20.15
C ILE A 524 17.26 0.93 -21.30
N PRO A 525 18.51 0.41 -21.37
CA PRO A 525 18.90 -0.54 -22.40
C PRO A 525 17.95 -1.74 -22.46
N ARG A 526 17.55 -2.14 -23.67
CA ARG A 526 16.70 -3.32 -23.85
C ARG A 526 17.42 -4.57 -23.34
N GLY A 527 16.68 -5.49 -22.74
CA GLY A 527 17.24 -6.70 -22.16
C GLY A 527 17.73 -6.52 -20.72
N PHE A 528 17.51 -5.36 -20.10
CA PHE A 528 17.93 -5.07 -18.72
C PHE A 528 16.79 -4.50 -17.87
N GLU A 529 16.87 -4.77 -16.58
CA GLU A 529 15.96 -4.28 -15.55
C GLU A 529 16.76 -3.74 -14.35
N LEU A 530 16.17 -2.79 -13.63
CA LEU A 530 16.75 -2.18 -12.43
C LEU A 530 16.13 -2.81 -11.19
N LYS A 531 16.96 -3.36 -10.29
CA LYS A 531 16.51 -4.01 -9.05
C LYS A 531 17.27 -3.47 -7.85
N TRP A 532 16.54 -3.13 -6.79
CA TRP A 532 17.14 -2.68 -5.53
C TRP A 532 17.68 -3.84 -4.72
N GLY A 533 18.81 -3.63 -4.05
CA GLY A 533 19.33 -4.51 -3.02
C GLY A 533 18.48 -4.44 -1.74
N THR A 534 18.51 -5.51 -0.95
CA THR A 534 17.88 -5.56 0.37
C THR A 534 18.67 -4.83 1.44
N ASP A 535 20.01 -4.81 1.35
CA ASP A 535 20.86 -4.29 2.41
C ASP A 535 21.19 -2.80 2.24
N VAL A 536 21.34 -2.12 3.38
CA VAL A 536 21.89 -0.78 3.46
C VAL A 536 23.37 -0.88 3.85
N GLN A 537 24.25 -0.35 3.00
CA GLN A 537 25.69 -0.37 3.18
C GLN A 537 26.19 0.99 3.70
N SER A 538 26.92 1.01 4.80
CA SER A 538 27.58 2.23 5.27
C SER A 538 28.93 2.43 4.57
N ARG A 539 29.13 3.57 3.90
CA ARG A 539 30.44 4.00 3.37
C ARG A 539 30.81 5.33 4.01
N GLY A 540 31.78 5.29 4.93
CA GLY A 540 32.15 6.46 5.74
C GLY A 540 31.00 6.88 6.66
N ALA A 541 30.60 8.15 6.58
CA ALA A 541 29.53 8.72 7.41
C ALA A 541 28.13 8.64 6.76
N ARG A 542 27.98 8.03 5.58
CA ARG A 542 26.70 7.96 4.85
C ARG A 542 26.28 6.52 4.59
N ALA A 543 24.97 6.30 4.65
CA ALA A 543 24.32 5.05 4.32
C ALA A 543 23.94 5.04 2.84
N PHE A 544 24.13 3.92 2.16
CA PHE A 544 23.82 3.75 0.74
C PHE A 544 23.01 2.48 0.53
N ARG A 545 22.12 2.51 -0.48
CA ARG A 545 21.45 1.32 -0.99
C ARG A 545 21.96 0.99 -2.38
N ALA A 546 22.20 -0.29 -2.63
CA ALA A 546 22.61 -0.77 -3.93
C ALA A 546 21.43 -0.84 -4.91
N LEU A 547 21.65 -0.34 -6.13
CA LEU A 547 20.80 -0.48 -7.29
C LEU A 547 21.56 -1.32 -8.32
N TYR A 548 21.03 -2.48 -8.66
CA TYR A 548 21.64 -3.40 -9.60
C TYR A 548 20.92 -3.34 -10.94
N VAL A 549 21.71 -3.28 -12.01
CA VAL A 549 21.25 -3.49 -13.38
C VAL A 549 21.46 -4.96 -13.71
N VAL A 550 20.38 -5.65 -14.00
CA VAL A 550 20.38 -7.10 -14.28
C VAL A 550 19.72 -7.37 -15.62
N GLU A 551 20.08 -8.46 -16.28
CA GLU A 551 19.37 -8.90 -17.48
C GLU A 551 17.87 -9.10 -17.17
N ASP A 552 16.99 -8.85 -18.12
CA ASP A 552 15.54 -9.02 -17.95
C ASP A 552 15.11 -10.50 -17.96
N ARG A 553 15.93 -11.37 -18.58
CA ARG A 553 15.70 -12.81 -18.67
C ARG A 553 16.44 -13.56 -17.57
N PRO A 554 15.75 -14.35 -16.72
CA PRO A 554 16.40 -15.20 -15.75
C PRO A 554 17.06 -16.43 -16.41
N ILE A 555 18.20 -16.85 -15.87
CA ILE A 555 18.88 -18.10 -16.21
C ILE A 555 17.97 -19.28 -15.83
N ILE A 556 17.52 -19.28 -14.57
CA ILE A 556 16.56 -20.21 -13.99
C ILE A 556 15.72 -19.46 -12.95
N THR A 557 14.55 -20.01 -12.65
CA THR A 557 13.67 -19.55 -11.58
C THR A 557 13.61 -20.55 -10.43
N GLY A 558 12.99 -20.16 -9.31
CA GLY A 558 12.76 -21.02 -8.15
C GLY A 558 11.91 -22.26 -8.43
N GLU A 559 11.22 -22.35 -9.58
CA GLU A 559 10.47 -23.56 -9.97
C GLU A 559 11.39 -24.76 -10.23
N GLU A 560 12.67 -24.51 -10.50
CA GLU A 560 13.67 -25.54 -10.80
C GLU A 560 14.48 -25.97 -9.56
N LEU A 561 14.15 -25.49 -8.35
CA LEU A 561 14.84 -25.86 -7.11
C LEU A 561 14.15 -27.07 -6.44
N GLU A 562 14.89 -28.14 -6.17
CA GLU A 562 14.39 -29.34 -5.47
C GLU A 562 14.68 -29.30 -3.97
N LYS A 563 15.84 -28.77 -3.56
CA LYS A 563 16.27 -28.69 -2.16
C LYS A 563 17.13 -27.46 -1.94
N ALA A 564 17.00 -26.85 -0.77
CA ALA A 564 17.97 -25.89 -0.23
C ALA A 564 18.27 -26.22 1.24
N THR A 565 19.51 -26.13 1.67
CA THR A 565 19.94 -26.42 3.05
C THR A 565 20.97 -25.41 3.49
N ALA A 566 20.67 -24.69 4.57
CA ALA A 566 21.62 -23.81 5.22
C ALA A 566 22.55 -24.60 6.13
N ARG A 567 23.85 -24.27 6.08
CA ARG A 567 24.84 -24.77 7.03
C ARG A 567 25.93 -23.73 7.23
N ARG A 568 26.76 -23.91 8.26
CA ARG A 568 28.07 -23.26 8.29
C ARG A 568 29.07 -24.14 7.56
N ASP A 569 29.84 -23.52 6.67
CA ASP A 569 30.98 -24.21 6.10
C ASP A 569 32.04 -24.45 7.18
N GLN A 570 32.55 -25.67 7.27
CA GLN A 570 33.45 -26.08 8.35
C GLN A 570 34.86 -25.50 8.19
N MET A 571 35.24 -25.13 6.97
CA MET A 571 36.58 -24.63 6.65
C MET A 571 36.64 -23.11 6.71
N THR A 572 35.62 -22.42 6.18
CA THR A 572 35.58 -20.95 6.14
C THR A 572 34.81 -20.33 7.30
N ASN A 573 34.05 -21.13 8.07
CA ASN A 573 33.10 -20.68 9.10
C ASN A 573 32.05 -19.68 8.58
N GLN A 574 31.87 -19.59 7.26
CA GLN A 574 30.88 -18.73 6.61
C GLN A 574 29.53 -19.45 6.54
N SER A 575 28.47 -18.67 6.56
CA SER A 575 27.11 -19.19 6.35
C SER A 575 26.90 -19.45 4.86
N VAL A 576 26.50 -20.68 4.53
CA VAL A 576 26.29 -21.10 3.14
C VAL A 576 24.93 -21.76 2.97
N VAL A 577 24.36 -21.63 1.78
CA VAL A 577 23.15 -22.35 1.38
C VAL A 577 23.48 -23.27 0.22
N ASP A 578 23.49 -24.57 0.50
CA ASP A 578 23.61 -25.61 -0.51
C ASP A 578 22.24 -25.83 -1.16
N PHE A 579 22.18 -25.85 -2.49
CA PHE A 579 20.94 -26.10 -3.21
C PHE A 579 21.09 -27.20 -4.26
N VAL A 580 19.98 -27.86 -4.55
CA VAL A 580 19.86 -28.91 -5.57
C VAL A 580 18.75 -28.48 -6.53
N LEU A 581 19.08 -28.43 -7.80
CA LEU A 581 18.15 -28.14 -8.89
C LEU A 581 17.50 -29.42 -9.42
N SER A 582 16.41 -29.27 -10.17
CA SER A 582 15.84 -30.35 -10.96
C SER A 582 16.84 -30.81 -12.04
N ARG A 583 16.64 -32.00 -12.61
CA ARG A 583 17.46 -32.46 -13.74
C ARG A 583 17.40 -31.50 -14.93
N ARG A 584 16.25 -30.87 -15.16
CA ARG A 584 16.06 -29.88 -16.23
C ARG A 584 16.77 -28.57 -15.87
N GLY A 585 16.51 -28.05 -14.67
CA GLY A 585 17.13 -26.86 -14.11
C GLY A 585 18.66 -26.93 -14.12
N GLY A 586 19.22 -28.04 -13.64
CA GLY A 586 20.66 -28.28 -13.61
C GLY A 586 21.31 -28.23 -15.00
N ARG A 587 20.68 -28.79 -16.04
CA ARG A 587 21.22 -28.70 -17.42
C ARG A 587 21.16 -27.30 -18.01
N ILE A 588 20.10 -26.55 -17.70
CA ILE A 588 19.98 -25.15 -18.12
C ILE A 588 21.05 -24.33 -17.41
N PHE A 589 21.12 -24.46 -16.09
CA PHE A 589 22.07 -23.74 -15.24
C PHE A 589 23.52 -24.05 -15.62
N GLU A 590 23.87 -25.32 -15.84
CA GLU A 590 25.21 -25.74 -16.29
C GLU A 590 25.59 -25.11 -17.62
N ARG A 591 24.69 -25.14 -18.60
CA ARG A 591 24.93 -24.57 -19.93
C ARG A 591 25.09 -23.06 -19.88
N GLU A 592 24.23 -22.36 -19.14
CA GLU A 592 24.26 -20.90 -19.07
C GLU A 592 25.44 -20.40 -18.23
N THR A 593 25.69 -21.00 -17.05
CA THR A 593 26.85 -20.64 -16.21
C THR A 593 28.19 -21.01 -16.86
N GLY A 594 28.26 -22.13 -17.59
CA GLY A 594 29.46 -22.52 -18.34
C GLY A 594 29.81 -21.55 -19.48
N ARG A 595 28.81 -20.85 -20.06
CA ARG A 595 29.04 -19.81 -21.08
C ARG A 595 29.38 -18.44 -20.49
N ARG A 596 29.19 -18.27 -19.18
CA ARG A 596 29.23 -16.99 -18.46
C ARG A 596 30.16 -17.05 -17.24
N VAL A 597 31.21 -17.85 -17.33
CA VAL A 597 32.25 -17.91 -16.28
C VAL A 597 32.91 -16.54 -16.17
N ASN A 598 33.11 -16.08 -14.94
CA ASN A 598 33.52 -14.72 -14.54
C ASN A 598 32.45 -13.62 -14.62
N ASP A 599 31.22 -13.94 -15.05
CA ASP A 599 30.10 -13.00 -14.92
C ASP A 599 29.58 -12.97 -13.48
N TYR A 600 29.03 -11.82 -13.08
CA TYR A 600 28.34 -11.67 -11.79
C TYR A 600 26.87 -12.05 -11.94
N MET A 601 26.39 -12.84 -10.99
CA MET A 601 25.04 -13.39 -11.00
C MET A 601 24.27 -12.88 -9.78
N ALA A 602 23.30 -12.01 -10.02
CA ALA A 602 22.38 -11.54 -8.98
C ALA A 602 21.40 -12.67 -8.60
N ILE A 603 21.24 -12.85 -7.29
CA ILE A 603 20.22 -13.70 -6.71
C ILE A 603 19.07 -12.78 -6.35
N ILE A 604 18.00 -12.83 -7.13
CA ILE A 604 16.82 -11.98 -6.94
C ILE A 604 15.78 -12.82 -6.23
N LEU A 605 15.18 -12.22 -5.21
CA LEU A 605 14.12 -12.82 -4.44
C LEU A 605 13.04 -11.77 -4.21
N ASP A 606 11.82 -12.06 -4.64
CA ASP A 606 10.65 -11.19 -4.54
C ASP A 606 10.96 -9.77 -5.06
N GLY A 607 11.62 -9.73 -6.23
CA GLY A 607 12.00 -8.50 -6.92
C GLY A 607 13.17 -7.73 -6.31
N ARG A 608 13.84 -8.24 -5.26
CA ARG A 608 15.02 -7.60 -4.64
C ARG A 608 16.27 -8.45 -4.74
N VAL A 609 17.41 -7.82 -5.02
CA VAL A 609 18.71 -8.51 -5.04
C VAL A 609 19.14 -8.82 -3.62
N GLN A 610 19.46 -10.08 -3.37
CA GLN A 610 19.88 -10.59 -2.08
C GLN A 610 21.40 -10.55 -1.98
N GLY A 611 21.89 -9.76 -1.02
CA GLY A 611 23.32 -9.58 -0.82
C GLY A 611 24.04 -9.01 -2.05
N GLN A 612 25.35 -9.20 -2.07
CA GLN A 612 26.19 -8.80 -3.19
C GLN A 612 26.24 -9.94 -4.23
N PRO A 613 25.97 -9.69 -5.53
CA PRO A 613 26.02 -10.70 -6.58
C PRO A 613 27.37 -11.45 -6.60
N PRO A 614 27.39 -12.79 -6.45
CA PRO A 614 28.61 -13.58 -6.57
C PRO A 614 29.09 -13.72 -8.02
N VAL A 615 30.39 -13.97 -8.19
CA VAL A 615 31.01 -14.30 -9.48
C VAL A 615 30.85 -15.80 -9.79
N ILE A 616 30.52 -16.12 -11.04
CA ILE A 616 30.48 -17.51 -11.53
C ILE A 616 31.92 -18.01 -11.70
N LYS A 617 32.41 -18.79 -10.73
CA LYS A 617 33.80 -19.32 -10.74
C LYS A 617 33.99 -20.47 -11.73
N SER A 618 32.95 -21.27 -11.96
CA SER A 618 32.95 -22.44 -12.86
C SER A 618 31.52 -22.79 -13.26
N GLN A 619 31.35 -23.70 -14.22
CA GLN A 619 30.02 -24.22 -14.57
C GLN A 619 29.36 -24.90 -13.36
N ILE A 620 28.11 -24.55 -13.10
CA ILE A 620 27.36 -25.05 -11.95
C ILE A 620 26.30 -26.03 -12.45
N GLY A 621 26.47 -27.30 -12.09
CA GLY A 621 25.55 -28.37 -12.45
C GLY A 621 24.28 -28.38 -11.62
N GLN A 622 23.76 -29.58 -11.35
CA GLN A 622 22.55 -29.76 -10.56
C GLN A 622 22.70 -29.35 -9.08
N ARG A 623 23.92 -29.24 -8.56
CA ARG A 623 24.19 -28.83 -7.18
C ARG A 623 25.00 -27.55 -7.18
N GLY A 624 24.62 -26.60 -6.35
CA GLY A 624 25.33 -25.35 -6.17
C GLY A 624 25.35 -24.92 -4.71
N GLN A 625 26.19 -23.94 -4.42
CA GLN A 625 26.32 -23.36 -3.09
C GLN A 625 26.29 -21.83 -3.21
N ILE A 626 25.52 -21.20 -2.33
CA ILE A 626 25.46 -19.74 -2.19
C ILE A 626 26.25 -19.38 -0.93
N GLU A 627 27.32 -18.61 -1.09
CA GLU A 627 28.12 -18.09 0.01
C GLU A 627 27.51 -16.76 0.49
N LEU A 628 27.08 -16.68 1.76
CA LEU A 628 26.52 -15.45 2.36
C LEU A 628 27.57 -14.66 3.16
N GLY A 629 28.83 -15.07 3.10
CA GLY A 629 29.94 -14.45 3.83
C GLY A 629 29.76 -14.53 5.35
N ASN A 630 29.99 -13.42 6.04
CA ASN A 630 29.97 -13.32 7.52
C ASN A 630 28.56 -13.20 8.12
N ARG A 631 27.49 -13.38 7.33
CA ARG A 631 26.12 -13.30 7.86
C ARG A 631 25.85 -14.40 8.91
N PRO A 632 24.98 -14.12 9.90
CA PRO A 632 24.49 -15.15 10.83
C PRO A 632 23.96 -16.39 10.10
N LEU A 633 24.09 -17.55 10.74
CA LEU A 633 23.51 -18.79 10.20
C LEU A 633 21.99 -18.69 10.02
N GLN A 634 21.33 -17.85 10.84
CA GLN A 634 19.91 -17.56 10.75
C GLN A 634 19.53 -17.00 9.38
N ASP A 635 20.31 -16.06 8.82
CA ASP A 635 20.04 -15.47 7.50
C ASP A 635 20.14 -16.53 6.39
N ALA A 636 21.08 -17.47 6.52
CA ALA A 636 21.19 -18.59 5.60
C ALA A 636 20.01 -19.55 5.73
N GLN A 637 19.54 -19.81 6.96
CA GLN A 637 18.36 -20.63 7.21
C GLN A 637 17.10 -19.98 6.64
N ASP A 638 16.95 -18.68 6.82
CA ASP A 638 15.83 -17.91 6.27
C ASP A 638 15.88 -17.94 4.74
N LEU A 639 17.06 -17.72 4.13
CA LEU A 639 17.21 -17.86 2.68
C LEU A 639 16.90 -19.29 2.22
N ALA A 640 17.44 -20.33 2.87
CA ALA A 640 17.17 -21.72 2.51
C ALA A 640 15.69 -22.10 2.66
N LEU A 641 14.97 -21.48 3.60
CA LEU A 641 13.54 -21.68 3.79
C LEU A 641 12.72 -20.97 2.70
N VAL A 642 13.18 -19.82 2.25
CA VAL A 642 12.56 -19.08 1.15
C VAL A 642 12.81 -19.74 -0.21
N LEU A 643 13.97 -20.38 -0.36
CA LEU A 643 14.36 -21.14 -1.53
C LEU A 643 13.60 -22.48 -1.66
N ARG A 644 13.11 -23.06 -0.55
CA ARG A 644 12.27 -24.26 -0.52
C ARG A 644 10.80 -23.95 -0.77
#